data_AF-A0A017T5I9-F1
#
_entry.id   AF-A0A017T5I9-F1
#
_cell.length_a   1.000
_cell.length_b   1.000
_cell.length_c   1.000
_cell.angle_alpha   90.00
_cell.angle_beta   90.00
_cell.angle_gamma   90.00
#
_symmetry.space_group_name_H-M   'P 1'
#
loop_
_entity.id
_entity.type
_entity.pdbx_description
1 polymer ?
#
loop_
_entity_poly.entity_id
_entity_poly.type
_entity_poly.pdbx_seq_one_letter_code
_entity_poly.pdbx_strand_id
1 'polypeptide(L)'
;MKRPAGLLLALALAAGTSLGCAPELRLGDVCADGAVTAGEACDDGNSVPGDGCDAACAVEQGYACSGSPSTCAPICNDGFLVAGVECEGGDLGGQTCEGLQFQRGDLACNADCTFDTSACIPNEDCNNGVDDDGNGTADCADAACAGVAPCDGSGEVVCDDAQDNDHDGFLDCDDASDCQGLGMCIPGETPLGGSCQTSHECQASANDPFCIAEARFEGWTDGYCSEFCDITNDDCPAGGSCFDTGLGNGHGVCLQSCTDSAECRPGYTCNAFGVRSMCWPGLEICDNGLDDDNNGVSDCDDDKCRSFAACAQCGDGFVSSNEQCDDGGTTGGDGCAADCRLEGSSEVEPNNNCLEPGGPLGVPSVVHGTSSVSENDYYAINVPARADLRIRVHNVEPCSSYLSWSGSNCNTTQFSSCDQLDSIQYPRLKAVPQGIYYVRVRGNTSTMTDIPYTLEVSYDALCGNGVVEGSEQCDGGSNCTAFCQFPTTCGDGLIEGNEQCDDGNTQNGDGCSSTCLLLPNAEQEPNDICGQSNGLFFPDALVSGAINPAGESDYFAFLLNERADLRIETFGAGGPGTCGADTVIVLSRGSGCGEYLTENDQAYENGTYSDCSLIEASNYPVVRDLEPGNYFVRVFGYFPEQSFNYTLLVSKNVCGDGRKGGIEECDGGPDCTSDCNLITVCGDEVREGNEQCDPSDVVTCGLTCNTVRPPETDCQDLFDNSGNGLTDCEDPDDCRKLPVCTPGAGAIGGPCTAPSDCQATNEDPICFPYGNGYCSEFCNLQMNDCPTGAVCINYWGFESGAGSCMKACTTVAECGPGQFCAGNFCAP
;
A
#
# COMPACT_ATOMS: atom_id res chain seq x y z
N MET A 1 -12.75 74.91 -28.16
CA MET A 1 -13.97 75.56 -28.64
C MET A 1 -15.09 75.34 -27.63
N LYS A 2 -15.83 76.41 -27.30
CA LYS A 2 -17.05 76.51 -26.47
C LYS A 2 -17.03 76.00 -25.00
N ARG A 3 -16.69 76.94 -24.11
CA ARG A 3 -17.37 77.22 -22.81
C ARG A 3 -18.79 77.78 -23.08
N PRO A 4 -19.74 77.97 -22.12
CA PRO A 4 -19.48 78.43 -20.73
C PRO A 4 -20.48 78.09 -19.58
N ALA A 5 -20.06 78.50 -18.37
CA ALA A 5 -20.79 79.16 -17.25
C ALA A 5 -22.09 78.52 -16.68
N GLY A 6 -22.33 78.41 -15.37
CA GLY A 6 -21.80 79.09 -14.18
C GLY A 6 -22.96 79.79 -13.43
N LEU A 7 -23.10 79.63 -12.10
CA LEU A 7 -23.70 80.65 -11.24
C LEU A 7 -23.43 80.42 -9.73
N LEU A 8 -22.95 81.49 -9.08
CA LEU A 8 -22.83 81.71 -7.64
C LEU A 8 -24.15 82.17 -7.01
N LEU A 9 -24.35 81.88 -5.71
CA LEU A 9 -24.81 82.77 -4.59
C LEU A 9 -25.39 81.88 -3.47
N ALA A 10 -25.45 82.20 -2.18
CA ALA A 10 -24.74 83.05 -1.23
C ALA A 10 -25.47 82.90 0.13
N LEU A 11 -24.71 83.03 1.23
CA LEU A 11 -25.10 83.58 2.55
C LEU A 11 -26.36 83.04 3.28
N ALA A 12 -26.17 82.54 4.51
CA ALA A 12 -26.51 83.29 5.74
C ALA A 12 -26.04 82.59 7.03
N LEU A 13 -25.35 83.35 7.88
CA LEU A 13 -25.14 83.10 9.32
C LEU A 13 -26.48 83.20 10.07
N ALA A 14 -26.66 82.45 11.17
CA ALA A 14 -26.99 82.99 12.49
C ALA A 14 -27.06 81.90 13.57
N ALA A 15 -26.62 82.29 14.77
CA ALA A 15 -26.47 81.48 15.96
C ALA A 15 -27.77 81.35 16.80
N GLY A 16 -27.85 80.22 17.51
CA GLY A 16 -28.30 80.08 18.91
C GLY A 16 -29.71 80.48 19.33
N THR A 17 -30.50 79.50 19.78
CA THR A 17 -31.29 79.57 21.04
C THR A 17 -31.64 78.17 21.54
N SER A 18 -31.67 78.04 22.87
CA SER A 18 -31.78 76.84 23.70
C SER A 18 -33.19 76.26 23.87
N LEU A 19 -33.23 74.97 24.24
CA LEU A 19 -34.23 74.24 25.05
C LEU A 19 -35.59 73.92 24.42
N GLY A 20 -35.78 72.62 24.14
CA GLY A 20 -37.09 71.99 23.94
C GLY A 20 -36.94 70.51 23.58
N CYS A 21 -37.16 69.61 24.54
CA CYS A 21 -37.21 68.17 24.34
C CYS A 21 -38.47 67.82 23.50
N ALA A 22 -38.29 67.16 22.35
CA ALA A 22 -39.34 66.48 21.58
C ALA A 22 -38.67 65.41 20.68
N PRO A 23 -39.37 64.29 20.40
CA PRO A 23 -38.81 62.95 20.28
C PRO A 23 -38.10 62.70 18.94
N GLU A 24 -37.35 61.61 18.96
CA GLU A 24 -36.39 61.07 17.99
C GLU A 24 -36.75 61.24 16.51
N LEU A 25 -35.69 61.55 15.76
CA LEU A 25 -35.54 61.20 14.35
C LEU A 25 -35.81 59.70 14.17
N ARG A 26 -36.80 59.31 13.35
CA ARG A 26 -36.69 58.06 12.60
C ARG A 26 -35.99 58.40 11.28
N LEU A 27 -34.67 58.32 11.32
CA LEU A 27 -33.86 58.01 10.14
C LEU A 27 -34.27 56.58 9.72
N GLY A 28 -34.43 56.36 8.42
CA GLY A 28 -35.25 55.29 7.85
C GLY A 28 -34.94 53.88 8.35
N ASP A 29 -35.95 53.03 8.25
CA ASP A 29 -35.88 51.58 8.46
C ASP A 29 -34.62 51.03 7.76
N VAL A 30 -33.65 50.53 8.53
CA VAL A 30 -32.35 50.06 8.05
C VAL A 30 -32.39 48.55 8.12
N CYS A 31 -32.48 47.93 6.94
CA CYS A 31 -32.32 46.50 6.80
C CYS A 31 -30.92 46.05 7.30
N ALA A 32 -30.86 44.85 7.89
CA ALA A 32 -29.68 44.21 8.49
C ALA A 32 -29.37 44.68 9.92
N ASP A 33 -30.34 45.24 10.64
CA ASP A 33 -30.16 45.68 12.03
C ASP A 33 -30.68 44.68 13.09
N GLY A 34 -31.25 43.56 12.62
CA GLY A 34 -31.81 42.48 13.42
C GLY A 34 -33.23 42.77 13.96
N ALA A 35 -33.85 43.89 13.58
CA ALA A 35 -35.18 44.27 14.04
C ALA A 35 -36.16 44.40 12.88
N VAL A 36 -37.22 43.57 12.87
CA VAL A 36 -38.27 43.67 11.84
C VAL A 36 -39.18 44.88 12.15
N THR A 37 -39.06 45.95 11.37
CA THR A 37 -39.81 47.20 11.54
C THR A 37 -40.94 47.38 10.50
N ALA A 38 -41.58 48.56 10.49
CA ALA A 38 -42.79 48.81 9.71
C ALA A 38 -42.46 49.08 8.23
N GLY A 39 -42.18 48.02 7.47
CA GLY A 39 -41.79 48.09 6.06
C GLY A 39 -41.01 46.87 5.58
N GLU A 40 -40.47 46.08 6.51
CA GLU A 40 -39.62 44.91 6.27
C GLU A 40 -40.45 43.61 6.37
N ALA A 41 -40.15 42.65 5.50
CA ALA A 41 -40.77 41.32 5.52
C ALA A 41 -39.95 40.32 6.37
N CYS A 42 -38.64 40.55 6.47
CA CYS A 42 -37.67 39.87 7.33
C CYS A 42 -36.54 40.85 7.68
N ASP A 43 -35.70 40.50 8.64
CA ASP A 43 -34.40 41.14 8.94
C ASP A 43 -33.60 40.17 9.82
N ASP A 44 -32.62 39.49 9.23
CA ASP A 44 -31.78 38.47 9.88
C ASP A 44 -30.46 39.03 10.46
N GLY A 45 -30.32 40.36 10.50
CA GLY A 45 -29.15 41.04 11.04
C GLY A 45 -27.95 41.09 10.10
N ASN A 46 -28.11 40.73 8.82
CA ASN A 46 -27.05 40.87 7.82
C ASN A 46 -27.61 41.24 6.42
N SER A 47 -26.74 41.39 5.41
CA SER A 47 -27.13 41.82 4.04
C SER A 47 -26.63 40.87 2.95
N VAL A 48 -26.31 39.63 3.33
CA VAL A 48 -25.84 38.56 2.46
C VAL A 48 -27.06 37.96 1.76
N PRO A 49 -27.16 38.04 0.43
CA PRO A 49 -28.23 37.36 -0.30
C PRO A 49 -28.00 35.85 -0.32
N GLY A 50 -29.09 35.07 -0.30
CA GLY A 50 -29.09 33.61 -0.37
C GLY A 50 -29.21 32.87 0.97
N ASP A 51 -29.39 33.59 2.08
CA ASP A 51 -29.65 33.02 3.42
C ASP A 51 -31.13 33.14 3.84
N GLY A 52 -31.97 33.69 2.97
CA GLY A 52 -33.41 33.79 3.13
C GLY A 52 -33.94 35.19 3.36
N CYS A 53 -33.11 36.19 3.67
CA CYS A 53 -33.50 37.59 3.76
C CYS A 53 -32.60 38.50 2.92
N ASP A 54 -33.15 39.12 1.87
CA ASP A 54 -32.32 39.92 0.97
C ASP A 54 -31.89 41.26 1.61
N ALA A 55 -30.92 41.93 0.99
CA ALA A 55 -30.42 43.24 1.44
C ALA A 55 -31.47 44.38 1.40
N ALA A 56 -32.68 44.13 0.90
CA ALA A 56 -33.82 45.02 0.94
C ALA A 56 -34.89 44.59 1.97
N CYS A 57 -34.58 43.59 2.81
CA CYS A 57 -35.43 43.02 3.84
C CYS A 57 -36.73 42.43 3.29
N ALA A 58 -36.65 41.88 2.08
CA ALA A 58 -37.64 41.00 1.51
C ALA A 58 -37.23 39.54 1.72
N VAL A 59 -38.21 38.70 2.06
CA VAL A 59 -38.00 37.25 2.15
C VAL A 59 -37.63 36.74 0.76
N GLU A 60 -36.51 36.03 0.67
CA GLU A 60 -36.03 35.47 -0.58
C GLU A 60 -36.92 34.30 -1.04
N GLN A 61 -36.98 34.10 -2.35
CA GLN A 61 -37.75 33.01 -2.93
C GLN A 61 -37.14 31.66 -2.51
N GLY A 62 -37.96 30.71 -2.06
CA GLY A 62 -37.47 29.46 -1.50
C GLY A 62 -37.40 29.44 0.04
N TYR A 63 -37.65 30.57 0.72
CA TYR A 63 -37.44 30.68 2.17
C TYR A 63 -38.70 31.11 2.94
N ALA A 64 -38.80 30.62 4.18
CA ALA A 64 -39.75 31.06 5.18
C ALA A 64 -39.01 31.67 6.37
N CYS A 65 -39.19 32.98 6.57
CA CYS A 65 -38.59 33.70 7.70
C CYS A 65 -39.58 33.92 8.84
N SER A 66 -39.11 33.75 10.08
CA SER A 66 -39.89 34.09 11.28
C SER A 66 -39.00 34.63 12.39
N GLY A 67 -39.56 35.46 13.29
CA GLY A 67 -38.80 36.05 14.41
C GLY A 67 -38.34 37.48 14.16
N SER A 68 -37.60 38.02 15.13
CA SER A 68 -36.88 39.31 15.05
C SER A 68 -35.72 39.25 16.06
N PRO A 69 -34.46 39.04 15.63
CA PRO A 69 -34.01 38.84 14.24
C PRO A 69 -34.71 37.66 13.56
N SER A 70 -34.93 37.78 12.26
CA SER A 70 -35.54 36.76 11.42
C SER A 70 -34.62 35.56 11.31
N THR A 71 -35.13 34.38 11.59
CA THR A 71 -34.50 33.11 11.24
C THR A 71 -35.23 32.57 10.02
N CYS A 72 -34.51 32.46 8.91
CA CYS A 72 -35.03 31.96 7.65
C CYS A 72 -34.65 30.50 7.46
N ALA A 73 -35.62 29.68 7.06
CA ALA A 73 -35.41 28.29 6.71
C ALA A 73 -35.92 28.05 5.29
N PRO A 74 -35.22 27.23 4.48
CA PRO A 74 -35.69 26.89 3.15
C PRO A 74 -37.00 26.09 3.22
N ILE A 75 -37.86 26.26 2.23
CA ILE A 75 -39.15 25.60 2.12
C ILE A 75 -39.01 24.41 1.18
N CYS A 76 -39.12 23.21 1.75
CA CYS A 76 -39.06 22.00 0.97
C CYS A 76 -40.30 21.78 0.08
N ASN A 77 -40.10 21.31 -1.14
CA ASN A 77 -41.12 21.02 -2.17
C ASN A 77 -41.86 22.27 -2.71
N ASP A 78 -41.17 23.40 -2.75
CA ASP A 78 -41.70 24.63 -3.34
C ASP A 78 -41.21 24.89 -4.77
N GLY A 79 -40.31 24.03 -5.27
CA GLY A 79 -39.79 24.06 -6.63
C GLY A 79 -38.60 25.00 -6.83
N PHE A 80 -37.94 25.45 -5.75
CA PHE A 80 -36.71 26.26 -5.80
C PHE A 80 -35.56 25.56 -5.07
N LEU A 81 -34.58 25.06 -5.81
CA LEU A 81 -33.35 24.53 -5.23
C LEU A 81 -32.48 25.70 -4.70
N VAL A 82 -32.43 25.85 -3.36
CA VAL A 82 -31.73 26.94 -2.66
C VAL A 82 -30.68 26.38 -1.68
N ALA A 83 -29.81 27.25 -1.16
CA ALA A 83 -28.73 26.84 -0.26
C ALA A 83 -29.29 26.22 1.05
N GLY A 84 -28.86 24.98 1.35
CA GLY A 84 -29.34 24.20 2.50
C GLY A 84 -30.40 23.14 2.16
N VAL A 85 -30.74 22.96 0.88
CA VAL A 85 -31.62 21.91 0.35
C VAL A 85 -30.84 21.08 -0.67
N GLU A 86 -30.85 19.75 -0.53
CA GLU A 86 -30.09 18.83 -1.41
C GLU A 86 -30.81 18.58 -2.74
N CYS A 87 -32.14 18.56 -2.74
CA CYS A 87 -32.98 18.32 -3.91
C CYS A 87 -34.39 18.94 -3.76
N GLU A 88 -35.09 19.16 -4.89
CA GLU A 88 -36.45 19.73 -4.92
C GLU A 88 -37.35 19.00 -5.92
N GLY A 89 -38.17 18.06 -5.43
CA GLY A 89 -39.08 17.28 -6.25
C GLY A 89 -38.34 16.43 -7.30
N GLY A 90 -38.26 16.93 -8.53
CA GLY A 90 -37.51 16.28 -9.63
C GLY A 90 -36.20 16.99 -10.00
N ASP A 91 -35.89 18.12 -9.38
CA ASP A 91 -34.62 18.82 -9.55
C ASP A 91 -33.62 18.30 -8.51
N LEU A 92 -32.71 17.43 -8.95
CA LEU A 92 -31.71 16.77 -8.12
C LEU A 92 -30.37 17.54 -8.07
N GLY A 93 -30.34 18.79 -8.56
CA GLY A 93 -29.10 19.58 -8.60
C GLY A 93 -28.00 19.00 -9.50
N GLY A 94 -28.36 18.10 -10.42
CA GLY A 94 -27.42 17.38 -11.27
C GLY A 94 -26.78 16.15 -10.63
N GLN A 95 -27.17 15.79 -9.40
CA GLN A 95 -26.74 14.55 -8.77
C GLN A 95 -27.43 13.32 -9.36
N THR A 96 -26.71 12.20 -9.31
CA THR A 96 -27.14 10.86 -9.75
C THR A 96 -26.72 9.85 -8.69
N CYS A 97 -27.23 8.61 -8.74
CA CYS A 97 -26.75 7.56 -7.85
C CYS A 97 -25.22 7.37 -8.00
N GLU A 98 -24.72 7.42 -9.23
CA GLU A 98 -23.29 7.36 -9.57
C GLU A 98 -22.49 8.53 -8.96
N GLY A 99 -23.04 9.73 -8.98
CA GLY A 99 -22.46 10.91 -8.34
C GLY A 99 -22.39 10.82 -6.80
N LEU A 100 -23.18 9.94 -6.18
CA LEU A 100 -23.22 9.68 -4.74
C LEU A 100 -22.53 8.36 -4.35
N GLN A 101 -21.68 7.80 -5.22
CA GLN A 101 -20.91 6.56 -5.01
C GLN A 101 -21.73 5.26 -4.98
N PHE A 102 -22.89 5.24 -5.65
CA PHE A 102 -23.66 4.01 -5.93
C PHE A 102 -23.42 3.58 -7.39
N GLN A 103 -23.55 2.29 -7.71
CA GLN A 103 -23.17 1.78 -9.05
C GLN A 103 -24.10 2.29 -10.17
N ARG A 104 -25.42 2.32 -9.91
CA ARG A 104 -26.47 2.85 -10.79
C ARG A 104 -27.79 3.01 -10.03
N GLY A 105 -28.80 3.64 -10.63
CA GLY A 105 -30.17 3.67 -10.09
C GLY A 105 -30.91 4.97 -10.35
N ASP A 106 -32.17 5.03 -9.90
CA ASP A 106 -33.01 6.22 -10.02
C ASP A 106 -32.96 7.02 -8.71
N LEU A 107 -32.13 8.06 -8.66
CA LEU A 107 -32.07 8.96 -7.51
C LEU A 107 -33.37 9.78 -7.43
N ALA A 108 -34.01 9.81 -6.27
CA ALA A 108 -35.21 10.61 -6.02
C ALA A 108 -34.98 11.62 -4.88
N CYS A 109 -36.00 12.44 -4.62
CA CYS A 109 -35.96 13.43 -3.55
C CYS A 109 -37.03 13.12 -2.49
N ASN A 110 -36.61 13.07 -1.23
CA ASN A 110 -37.50 12.86 -0.09
C ASN A 110 -38.37 14.09 0.20
N ALA A 111 -39.43 13.89 0.98
CA ALA A 111 -40.32 14.98 1.41
C ALA A 111 -39.67 15.99 2.38
N ASP A 112 -38.49 15.67 2.91
CA ASP A 112 -37.64 16.55 3.73
C ASP A 112 -36.47 17.15 2.95
N CYS A 113 -36.46 16.97 1.62
CA CYS A 113 -35.48 17.54 0.70
C CYS A 113 -34.04 17.04 0.89
N THR A 114 -33.94 15.78 1.36
CA THR A 114 -32.75 14.94 1.28
C THR A 114 -32.84 13.99 0.09
N PHE A 115 -31.70 13.48 -0.39
CA PHE A 115 -31.69 12.46 -1.43
C PHE A 115 -32.35 11.15 -0.94
N ASP A 116 -33.25 10.60 -1.76
CA ASP A 116 -33.79 9.25 -1.60
C ASP A 116 -32.94 8.27 -2.39
N THR A 117 -32.05 7.57 -1.69
CA THR A 117 -31.15 6.56 -2.26
C THR A 117 -31.76 5.15 -2.26
N SER A 118 -33.02 4.98 -1.88
CA SER A 118 -33.63 3.64 -1.76
C SER A 118 -33.79 2.88 -3.09
N ALA A 119 -33.68 3.60 -4.22
CA ALA A 119 -33.66 3.03 -5.57
C ALA A 119 -32.25 3.11 -6.22
N CYS A 120 -31.23 3.51 -5.46
CA CYS A 120 -29.83 3.36 -5.85
C CYS A 120 -29.36 1.94 -5.51
N ILE A 121 -28.52 1.37 -6.36
CA ILE A 121 -27.93 0.05 -6.17
C ILE A 121 -26.58 0.21 -5.44
N PRO A 122 -26.38 -0.45 -4.27
CA PRO A 122 -25.11 -0.45 -3.55
C PRO A 122 -23.92 -0.85 -4.43
N ASN A 123 -22.72 -0.46 -4.03
CA ASN A 123 -21.52 -0.79 -4.78
C ASN A 123 -21.11 -2.23 -4.43
N GLU A 124 -21.41 -3.16 -5.33
CA GLU A 124 -21.12 -4.59 -5.18
C GLU A 124 -20.26 -5.05 -6.36
N ASP A 125 -19.20 -5.79 -6.05
CA ASP A 125 -18.29 -6.37 -7.03
C ASP A 125 -18.75 -7.81 -7.33
N CYS A 126 -19.47 -7.97 -8.43
CA CYS A 126 -20.25 -9.18 -8.72
C CYS A 126 -19.44 -10.42 -9.15
N ASN A 127 -18.14 -10.49 -8.83
CA ASN A 127 -17.27 -11.60 -9.26
C ASN A 127 -16.11 -11.92 -8.28
N ASN A 128 -16.14 -11.42 -7.05
CA ASN A 128 -15.01 -11.52 -6.12
C ASN A 128 -15.21 -12.59 -5.02
N GLY A 129 -16.37 -13.24 -4.94
CA GLY A 129 -16.67 -14.25 -3.93
C GLY A 129 -17.13 -13.68 -2.58
N VAL A 130 -17.30 -12.36 -2.50
CA VAL A 130 -17.52 -11.62 -1.25
C VAL A 130 -18.89 -10.93 -1.28
N ASP A 131 -19.51 -10.84 -0.11
CA ASP A 131 -20.72 -10.06 0.10
C ASP A 131 -20.29 -8.62 0.42
N ASP A 132 -20.07 -7.81 -0.62
CA ASP A 132 -19.55 -6.44 -0.49
C ASP A 132 -20.56 -5.47 0.16
N ASP A 133 -21.86 -5.78 0.07
CA ASP A 133 -22.93 -4.94 0.61
C ASP A 133 -23.46 -5.42 1.99
N GLY A 134 -23.01 -6.60 2.44
CA GLY A 134 -23.27 -7.19 3.75
C GLY A 134 -24.68 -7.75 3.93
N ASN A 135 -25.40 -8.04 2.85
CA ASN A 135 -26.80 -8.46 2.92
C ASN A 135 -27.00 -9.99 3.09
N GLY A 136 -25.90 -10.75 3.04
CA GLY A 136 -25.84 -12.20 3.23
C GLY A 136 -25.86 -13.03 1.94
N THR A 137 -25.82 -12.38 0.78
CA THR A 137 -25.60 -13.01 -0.53
C THR A 137 -24.35 -12.40 -1.19
N ALA A 138 -23.62 -13.20 -1.96
CA ALA A 138 -22.38 -12.77 -2.62
C ALA A 138 -22.49 -12.99 -4.13
N ASP A 139 -21.90 -12.09 -4.91
CA ASP A 139 -21.86 -12.12 -6.38
C ASP A 139 -23.23 -12.41 -7.02
N CYS A 140 -23.30 -13.41 -7.90
CA CYS A 140 -24.50 -13.79 -8.63
C CYS A 140 -25.59 -14.45 -7.78
N ALA A 141 -25.32 -14.76 -6.51
CA ALA A 141 -26.37 -15.10 -5.57
C ALA A 141 -27.13 -13.85 -5.09
N ASP A 142 -26.55 -12.66 -5.26
CA ASP A 142 -27.10 -11.38 -4.88
C ASP A 142 -28.11 -10.83 -5.91
N ALA A 143 -29.16 -10.20 -5.40
CA ALA A 143 -30.17 -9.55 -6.23
C ALA A 143 -29.70 -8.22 -6.83
N ALA A 144 -28.73 -7.53 -6.22
CA ALA A 144 -28.13 -6.31 -6.74
C ALA A 144 -27.22 -6.58 -7.96
N CYS A 145 -26.64 -7.79 -8.06
CA CYS A 145 -25.91 -8.28 -9.23
C CYS A 145 -26.79 -8.74 -10.41
N ALA A 146 -28.11 -8.67 -10.30
CA ALA A 146 -29.01 -9.01 -11.40
C ALA A 146 -28.86 -8.00 -12.57
N GLY A 147 -28.46 -8.48 -13.76
CA GLY A 147 -28.28 -7.60 -14.93
C GLY A 147 -26.89 -6.94 -15.02
N VAL A 148 -25.90 -7.50 -14.33
CA VAL A 148 -24.47 -7.14 -14.43
C VAL A 148 -23.75 -8.29 -15.13
N ALA A 149 -22.76 -7.99 -15.99
CA ALA A 149 -22.15 -8.91 -16.94
C ALA A 149 -21.65 -10.28 -16.38
N PRO A 150 -21.24 -10.44 -15.10
CA PRO A 150 -20.93 -11.77 -14.56
C PRO A 150 -22.16 -12.64 -14.25
N CYS A 151 -23.36 -12.06 -14.15
CA CYS A 151 -24.52 -12.67 -13.48
C CYS A 151 -25.84 -12.61 -14.26
N ASP A 152 -25.87 -11.99 -15.44
CA ASP A 152 -27.11 -11.80 -16.20
C ASP A 152 -27.33 -12.80 -17.33
N GLY A 153 -26.38 -13.71 -17.58
CA GLY A 153 -26.45 -14.68 -18.66
C GLY A 153 -26.75 -14.03 -20.01
N SER A 154 -26.43 -12.75 -20.17
CA SER A 154 -26.26 -12.15 -21.48
C SER A 154 -24.87 -12.55 -21.92
N GLY A 155 -24.82 -13.52 -22.83
CA GLY A 155 -23.60 -14.26 -23.12
C GLY A 155 -22.42 -13.39 -23.52
N GLU A 156 -21.27 -14.04 -23.60
CA GLU A 156 -19.94 -13.45 -23.64
C GLU A 156 -19.85 -12.12 -24.41
N VAL A 157 -19.67 -11.04 -23.64
CA VAL A 157 -19.60 -9.66 -24.17
C VAL A 157 -18.19 -9.27 -24.60
N VAL A 158 -17.18 -10.01 -24.13
CA VAL A 158 -15.76 -9.83 -24.41
C VAL A 158 -15.26 -11.11 -25.08
N CYS A 159 -15.27 -11.11 -26.41
CA CYS A 159 -14.94 -12.29 -27.22
C CYS A 159 -13.46 -12.33 -27.67
N ASP A 160 -12.57 -11.74 -26.88
CA ASP A 160 -11.15 -11.67 -27.21
C ASP A 160 -10.21 -11.65 -26.00
N ASP A 161 -10.63 -11.96 -24.77
CA ASP A 161 -9.80 -11.89 -23.56
C ASP A 161 -9.29 -13.27 -23.07
N ALA A 162 -9.66 -14.36 -23.73
CA ALA A 162 -9.34 -15.75 -23.39
C ALA A 162 -9.83 -16.16 -21.99
N GLN A 163 -10.95 -15.60 -21.58
CA GLN A 163 -11.70 -16.06 -20.42
C GLN A 163 -13.06 -16.61 -20.88
N ASP A 164 -13.74 -17.26 -19.95
CA ASP A 164 -15.10 -17.80 -20.11
C ASP A 164 -16.00 -16.88 -19.28
N ASN A 165 -16.36 -15.73 -19.86
CA ASN A 165 -16.92 -14.62 -19.09
C ASN A 165 -18.38 -14.87 -18.68
N ASP A 166 -19.05 -15.83 -19.29
CA ASP A 166 -20.40 -16.27 -18.93
C ASP A 166 -20.46 -17.69 -18.29
N HIS A 167 -19.29 -18.32 -18.08
CA HIS A 167 -19.09 -19.60 -17.40
C HIS A 167 -19.87 -20.77 -18.04
N ASP A 168 -20.10 -20.73 -19.34
CA ASP A 168 -20.79 -21.79 -20.07
C ASP A 168 -19.85 -22.93 -20.53
N GLY A 169 -18.54 -22.69 -20.39
CA GLY A 169 -17.46 -23.64 -20.64
C GLY A 169 -16.74 -23.44 -21.98
N PHE A 170 -17.16 -22.47 -22.80
CA PHE A 170 -16.50 -22.06 -24.04
C PHE A 170 -15.81 -20.70 -23.83
N LEU A 171 -14.69 -20.48 -24.54
CA LEU A 171 -13.91 -19.24 -24.42
C LEU A 171 -13.92 -18.47 -25.74
N ASP A 172 -14.16 -17.17 -25.69
CA ASP A 172 -14.10 -16.24 -26.81
C ASP A 172 -14.79 -16.80 -28.08
N CYS A 173 -14.07 -16.83 -29.21
CA CYS A 173 -14.57 -17.28 -30.49
C CYS A 173 -14.84 -18.80 -30.57
N ASP A 174 -14.45 -19.59 -29.57
CA ASP A 174 -14.87 -20.98 -29.44
C ASP A 174 -16.36 -21.08 -29.03
N ASP A 175 -16.91 -20.02 -28.41
CA ASP A 175 -18.33 -19.92 -28.11
C ASP A 175 -19.16 -19.63 -29.37
N ALA A 176 -19.83 -20.68 -29.83
CA ALA A 176 -20.71 -20.66 -30.99
C ALA A 176 -22.07 -20.01 -30.74
N SER A 177 -22.50 -19.90 -29.49
CA SER A 177 -23.79 -19.31 -29.11
C SER A 177 -23.71 -17.81 -29.02
N ASP A 178 -22.61 -17.26 -28.50
CA ASP A 178 -22.55 -15.85 -28.09
C ASP A 178 -21.51 -15.03 -28.87
N CYS A 179 -20.34 -15.60 -29.20
CA CYS A 179 -19.25 -14.87 -29.87
C CYS A 179 -19.15 -15.09 -31.39
N GLN A 180 -19.53 -16.26 -31.89
CA GLN A 180 -19.40 -16.57 -33.32
C GLN A 180 -20.16 -15.58 -34.23
N GLY A 181 -19.43 -14.98 -35.17
CA GLY A 181 -19.96 -14.03 -36.15
C GLY A 181 -19.98 -12.57 -35.70
N LEU A 182 -19.53 -12.27 -34.48
CA LEU A 182 -19.12 -10.92 -34.08
C LEU A 182 -17.82 -10.52 -34.78
N GLY A 183 -17.60 -9.21 -34.93
CA GLY A 183 -16.55 -8.66 -35.80
C GLY A 183 -15.15 -9.25 -35.58
N MET A 184 -14.78 -9.54 -34.33
CA MET A 184 -13.49 -10.15 -33.97
C MET A 184 -13.38 -11.66 -34.25
N CYS A 185 -14.50 -12.39 -34.27
CA CYS A 185 -14.57 -13.85 -34.47
C CYS A 185 -14.93 -14.26 -35.91
N ILE A 186 -15.03 -13.30 -36.83
CA ILE A 186 -15.10 -13.62 -38.26
C ILE A 186 -13.68 -14.01 -38.71
N PRO A 187 -13.45 -15.15 -39.37
CA PRO A 187 -12.10 -15.51 -39.82
C PRO A 187 -11.53 -14.55 -40.86
N GLY A 188 -10.23 -14.27 -40.71
CA GLY A 188 -9.41 -13.54 -41.66
C GLY A 188 -8.76 -14.43 -42.71
N GLU A 189 -7.71 -13.90 -43.35
CA GLU A 189 -7.02 -14.55 -44.46
C GLU A 189 -5.60 -15.04 -44.08
N THR A 190 -5.12 -14.71 -42.87
CA THR A 190 -3.76 -15.08 -42.45
C THR A 190 -3.74 -16.53 -41.98
N PRO A 191 -2.95 -17.41 -42.62
CA PRO A 191 -2.93 -18.83 -42.28
C PRO A 191 -2.29 -19.09 -40.91
N LEU A 192 -2.53 -20.29 -40.37
CA LEU A 192 -1.89 -20.83 -39.17
C LEU A 192 -0.38 -20.54 -39.14
N GLY A 193 0.10 -19.94 -38.05
CA GLY A 193 1.50 -19.54 -37.84
C GLY A 193 1.95 -18.22 -38.49
N GLY A 194 1.03 -17.50 -39.16
CA GLY A 194 1.26 -16.13 -39.60
C GLY A 194 1.22 -15.11 -38.46
N SER A 195 1.58 -13.86 -38.75
CA SER A 195 1.49 -12.74 -37.80
C SER A 195 0.06 -12.27 -37.61
N CYS A 196 -0.30 -11.87 -36.40
CA CYS A 196 -1.58 -11.22 -36.14
C CYS A 196 -1.45 -10.16 -35.04
N GLN A 197 -2.36 -9.19 -35.05
CA GLN A 197 -2.58 -8.29 -33.93
C GLN A 197 -3.93 -8.54 -33.26
N THR A 198 -4.88 -9.10 -34.00
CA THR A 198 -6.23 -9.42 -33.54
C THR A 198 -6.67 -10.78 -34.09
N SER A 199 -7.56 -11.47 -33.37
CA SER A 199 -8.10 -12.78 -33.80
C SER A 199 -8.75 -12.73 -35.19
N HIS A 200 -9.40 -11.62 -35.57
CA HIS A 200 -10.02 -11.44 -36.89
C HIS A 200 -9.04 -11.52 -38.08
N GLU A 201 -7.74 -11.37 -37.86
CA GLU A 201 -6.74 -11.49 -38.92
C GLU A 201 -6.51 -12.95 -39.31
N CYS A 202 -6.84 -13.89 -38.43
CA CYS A 202 -6.48 -15.29 -38.53
C CYS A 202 -7.53 -16.10 -39.26
N GLN A 203 -7.05 -16.95 -40.17
CA GLN A 203 -7.86 -17.92 -40.86
C GLN A 203 -8.19 -19.07 -39.90
N ALA A 204 -9.48 -19.38 -39.78
CA ALA A 204 -9.99 -20.48 -38.97
C ALA A 204 -11.01 -21.30 -39.76
N SER A 205 -11.10 -22.58 -39.45
CA SER A 205 -11.93 -23.55 -40.16
C SER A 205 -13.31 -23.75 -39.54
N ALA A 206 -13.48 -23.45 -38.24
CA ALA A 206 -14.76 -23.52 -37.52
C ALA A 206 -15.36 -22.14 -37.12
N ASN A 207 -14.78 -21.03 -37.58
CA ASN A 207 -15.12 -19.64 -37.19
C ASN A 207 -14.74 -19.27 -35.75
N ASP A 208 -13.65 -19.84 -35.31
CA ASP A 208 -13.04 -19.78 -33.98
C ASP A 208 -11.59 -19.27 -34.05
N PRO A 209 -11.34 -18.14 -34.75
CA PRO A 209 -9.97 -17.66 -34.91
C PRO A 209 -9.41 -17.16 -33.57
N PHE A 210 -8.11 -17.40 -33.36
CA PHE A 210 -7.41 -16.99 -32.15
C PHE A 210 -6.05 -16.40 -32.48
N CYS A 211 -5.74 -15.22 -31.95
CA CYS A 211 -4.42 -14.61 -32.06
C CYS A 211 -3.65 -14.77 -30.74
N ILE A 212 -2.57 -15.57 -30.76
CA ILE A 212 -1.65 -15.68 -29.61
C ILE A 212 -0.73 -14.46 -29.66
N ALA A 213 -0.97 -13.46 -28.81
CA ALA A 213 -0.22 -12.20 -28.80
C ALA A 213 0.70 -12.08 -27.57
N GLU A 214 1.84 -11.38 -27.72
CA GLU A 214 2.81 -11.14 -26.63
C GLU A 214 2.18 -10.47 -25.39
N ALA A 215 1.18 -9.61 -25.59
CA ALA A 215 0.44 -8.98 -24.49
C ALA A 215 -0.28 -9.98 -23.58
N ARG A 216 -0.50 -11.23 -24.05
CA ARG A 216 -1.16 -12.30 -23.31
C ARG A 216 -0.23 -13.48 -23.01
N PHE A 217 0.71 -13.78 -23.90
CA PHE A 217 1.62 -14.91 -23.79
C PHE A 217 3.06 -14.48 -24.13
N GLU A 218 3.93 -14.46 -23.12
CA GLU A 218 5.34 -14.10 -23.29
C GLU A 218 6.03 -14.94 -24.38
N GLY A 219 6.79 -14.28 -25.26
CA GLY A 219 7.58 -14.91 -26.31
C GLY A 219 6.94 -14.96 -27.70
N TRP A 220 5.67 -14.57 -27.88
CA TRP A 220 4.99 -14.59 -29.19
C TRP A 220 4.99 -13.20 -29.85
N THR A 221 6.20 -12.68 -30.14
CA THR A 221 6.39 -11.37 -30.79
C THR A 221 5.73 -11.32 -32.18
N ASP A 222 5.11 -10.19 -32.52
CA ASP A 222 4.26 -9.97 -33.72
C ASP A 222 2.98 -10.84 -33.83
N GLY A 223 2.63 -11.54 -32.75
CA GLY A 223 1.47 -12.43 -32.68
C GLY A 223 1.56 -13.66 -33.58
N TYR A 224 0.76 -14.66 -33.26
CA TYR A 224 0.72 -15.94 -33.97
C TYR A 224 -0.71 -16.38 -34.22
N CYS A 225 -1.05 -16.49 -35.51
CA CYS A 225 -2.38 -16.93 -35.91
C CYS A 225 -2.61 -18.39 -35.59
N SER A 226 -3.70 -18.63 -34.88
CA SER A 226 -4.20 -19.93 -34.42
C SER A 226 -5.72 -19.99 -34.63
N GLU A 227 -6.30 -21.15 -34.34
CA GLU A 227 -7.73 -21.35 -34.07
C GLU A 227 -7.86 -22.23 -32.82
N PHE A 228 -9.04 -22.23 -32.19
CA PHE A 228 -9.34 -23.20 -31.14
C PHE A 228 -9.46 -24.61 -31.74
N CYS A 229 -9.29 -25.64 -30.91
CA CYS A 229 -9.40 -27.03 -31.36
C CYS A 229 -9.83 -27.97 -30.24
N ASP A 230 -10.48 -29.07 -30.63
CA ASP A 230 -10.84 -30.15 -29.70
C ASP A 230 -9.63 -31.08 -29.48
N ILE A 231 -9.12 -31.14 -28.23
CA ILE A 231 -7.95 -31.96 -27.88
C ILE A 231 -8.24 -33.46 -28.09
N THR A 232 -9.50 -33.88 -27.97
CA THR A 232 -9.95 -35.26 -28.20
C THR A 232 -10.18 -35.57 -29.67
N ASN A 233 -10.40 -34.55 -30.50
CA ASN A 233 -10.64 -34.64 -31.93
C ASN A 233 -9.94 -33.51 -32.68
N ASP A 234 -8.61 -33.63 -32.81
CA ASP A 234 -7.70 -32.72 -33.54
C ASP A 234 -8.27 -32.28 -34.91
N ASP A 235 -8.97 -31.16 -34.88
CA ASP A 235 -9.69 -30.53 -35.99
C ASP A 235 -8.95 -29.32 -36.58
N CYS A 236 -7.69 -29.16 -36.18
CA CYS A 236 -6.78 -28.17 -36.71
C CYS A 236 -6.66 -28.20 -38.24
N PRO A 237 -6.36 -27.05 -38.86
CA PRO A 237 -6.28 -26.92 -40.30
C PRO A 237 -5.06 -27.67 -40.82
N ALA A 238 -5.01 -27.93 -42.13
CA ALA A 238 -3.97 -28.76 -42.72
C ALA A 238 -2.55 -28.23 -42.43
N GLY A 239 -1.77 -29.00 -41.68
CA GLY A 239 -0.43 -28.60 -41.23
C GLY A 239 -0.39 -28.11 -39.78
N GLY A 240 -1.51 -28.09 -39.06
CA GLY A 240 -1.58 -27.83 -37.62
C GLY A 240 -1.69 -29.11 -36.79
N SER A 241 -1.40 -28.99 -35.50
CA SER A 241 -1.71 -29.99 -34.47
C SER A 241 -2.29 -29.28 -33.27
N CYS A 242 -3.36 -29.84 -32.70
CA CYS A 242 -3.96 -29.31 -31.49
C CYS A 242 -3.01 -29.45 -30.29
N PHE A 243 -2.81 -28.37 -29.55
CA PHE A 243 -1.98 -28.27 -28.35
C PHE A 243 -2.84 -27.88 -27.16
N ASP A 244 -2.72 -28.66 -26.08
CA ASP A 244 -3.41 -28.42 -24.81
C ASP A 244 -2.70 -27.32 -24.04
N THR A 245 -3.36 -26.18 -23.88
CA THR A 245 -2.87 -25.00 -23.15
C THR A 245 -3.24 -25.04 -21.66
N GLY A 246 -4.00 -26.03 -21.20
CA GLY A 246 -4.48 -26.12 -19.82
C GLY A 246 -5.66 -25.20 -19.50
N LEU A 247 -6.31 -24.60 -20.51
CA LEU A 247 -7.45 -23.68 -20.36
C LEU A 247 -8.77 -24.38 -19.95
N GLY A 248 -8.77 -25.70 -19.70
CA GLY A 248 -9.94 -26.44 -19.21
C GLY A 248 -10.90 -26.92 -20.31
N ASN A 249 -11.84 -27.79 -19.93
CA ASN A 249 -12.96 -28.31 -20.75
C ASN A 249 -12.67 -29.14 -22.02
N GLY A 250 -11.40 -29.44 -22.34
CA GLY A 250 -11.04 -30.31 -23.47
C GLY A 250 -10.74 -29.57 -24.78
N HIS A 251 -10.57 -28.25 -24.69
CA HIS A 251 -10.25 -27.35 -25.79
C HIS A 251 -8.78 -26.92 -25.73
N GLY A 252 -8.16 -26.76 -26.89
CA GLY A 252 -6.76 -26.37 -27.07
C GLY A 252 -6.61 -25.35 -28.20
N VAL A 253 -5.37 -25.09 -28.61
CA VAL A 253 -5.06 -24.17 -29.72
C VAL A 253 -4.26 -24.88 -30.81
N CYS A 254 -4.50 -24.52 -32.06
CA CYS A 254 -3.77 -25.06 -33.19
C CYS A 254 -2.37 -24.45 -33.32
N LEU A 255 -1.34 -25.29 -33.33
CA LEU A 255 0.02 -24.87 -33.63
C LEU A 255 0.52 -25.52 -34.93
N GLN A 256 1.28 -24.76 -35.73
CA GLN A 256 1.86 -25.25 -36.97
C GLN A 256 2.79 -26.42 -36.68
N SER A 257 2.52 -27.57 -37.29
CA SER A 257 3.37 -28.76 -37.23
C SER A 257 4.63 -28.57 -38.06
N CYS A 258 5.74 -29.16 -37.60
CA CYS A 258 7.04 -29.03 -38.25
C CYS A 258 7.84 -30.32 -38.16
N THR A 259 8.80 -30.49 -39.07
CA THR A 259 9.82 -31.55 -39.02
C THR A 259 11.24 -30.99 -38.87
N ASP A 260 11.44 -29.72 -39.23
CA ASP A 260 12.63 -28.95 -38.93
C ASP A 260 12.28 -27.46 -38.76
N SER A 261 13.18 -26.69 -38.14
CA SER A 261 12.93 -25.27 -37.83
C SER A 261 12.85 -24.37 -39.07
N ALA A 262 13.23 -24.83 -40.26
CA ALA A 262 13.10 -24.02 -41.48
C ALA A 262 11.66 -24.02 -42.04
N GLU A 263 10.80 -24.90 -41.53
CA GLU A 263 9.36 -24.92 -41.83
C GLU A 263 8.59 -23.88 -40.99
N CYS A 264 9.22 -23.34 -39.95
CA CYS A 264 8.64 -22.34 -39.06
C CYS A 264 8.88 -20.91 -39.54
N ARG A 265 8.02 -19.99 -39.13
CA ARG A 265 8.21 -18.54 -39.34
C ARG A 265 9.56 -18.10 -38.72
N PRO A 266 10.30 -17.15 -39.32
CA PRO A 266 11.48 -16.57 -38.66
C PRO A 266 11.17 -16.13 -37.22
N GLY A 267 12.05 -16.46 -36.27
CA GLY A 267 11.81 -16.30 -34.83
C GLY A 267 11.18 -17.53 -34.16
N TYR A 268 10.83 -18.59 -34.90
CA TYR A 268 10.23 -19.82 -34.37
C TYR A 268 11.09 -21.05 -34.67
N THR A 269 11.14 -21.99 -33.73
CA THR A 269 11.92 -23.24 -33.81
C THR A 269 11.01 -24.45 -33.73
N CYS A 270 11.43 -25.55 -34.37
CA CYS A 270 10.67 -26.78 -34.37
C CYS A 270 10.94 -27.59 -33.09
N ASN A 271 9.99 -27.56 -32.16
CA ASN A 271 10.11 -28.20 -30.85
C ASN A 271 9.25 -29.46 -30.77
N ALA A 272 9.75 -30.50 -30.07
CA ALA A 272 9.07 -31.78 -29.93
C ALA A 272 8.29 -31.86 -28.61
N PHE A 273 6.96 -32.00 -28.72
CA PHE A 273 6.04 -32.17 -27.60
C PHE A 273 5.41 -33.57 -27.68
N GLY A 274 6.04 -34.53 -26.97
CA GLY A 274 5.64 -35.93 -27.00
C GLY A 274 5.88 -36.59 -28.36
N VAL A 275 4.80 -36.96 -29.07
CA VAL A 275 4.87 -37.61 -30.40
C VAL A 275 4.69 -36.65 -31.58
N ARG A 276 4.51 -35.34 -31.29
CA ARG A 276 4.28 -34.29 -32.29
C ARG A 276 5.38 -33.24 -32.20
N SER A 277 5.67 -32.60 -33.32
CA SER A 277 6.62 -31.48 -33.40
C SER A 277 5.90 -30.26 -33.97
N MET A 278 6.04 -29.12 -33.32
CA MET A 278 5.33 -27.88 -33.64
C MET A 278 6.26 -26.68 -33.55
N CYS A 279 5.93 -25.66 -34.34
CA CYS A 279 6.64 -24.38 -34.37
C CYS A 279 6.30 -23.62 -33.10
N TRP A 280 7.34 -23.38 -32.30
CA TRP A 280 7.27 -22.68 -31.04
C TRP A 280 8.19 -21.46 -31.12
N PRO A 281 7.89 -20.32 -30.46
CA PRO A 281 8.84 -19.23 -30.39
C PRO A 281 10.22 -19.73 -30.01
N GLY A 282 11.22 -19.37 -30.81
CA GLY A 282 12.60 -19.65 -30.48
C GLY A 282 12.96 -18.84 -29.24
N LEU A 283 13.51 -19.49 -28.23
CA LEU A 283 14.32 -18.74 -27.27
C LEU A 283 15.45 -18.06 -28.05
N GLU A 284 15.69 -16.79 -27.73
CA GLU A 284 16.81 -16.00 -28.24
C GLU A 284 18.12 -16.76 -28.07
N ILE A 285 18.90 -16.89 -29.16
CA ILE A 285 20.18 -17.61 -29.11
C ILE A 285 21.27 -16.59 -28.78
N CYS A 286 21.52 -16.39 -27.49
CA CYS A 286 22.40 -15.36 -26.91
C CYS A 286 23.92 -15.47 -27.22
N ASP A 287 24.34 -16.16 -28.28
CA ASP A 287 25.75 -16.39 -28.58
C ASP A 287 26.12 -16.44 -30.08
N ASN A 288 25.23 -16.00 -30.97
CA ASN A 288 25.36 -16.27 -32.40
C ASN A 288 25.61 -15.03 -33.28
N GLY A 289 25.53 -13.81 -32.75
CA GLY A 289 25.80 -12.59 -33.50
C GLY A 289 24.62 -12.07 -34.32
N LEU A 290 23.41 -12.57 -34.09
CA LEU A 290 22.20 -12.24 -34.85
C LEU A 290 21.13 -11.64 -33.92
N ASP A 291 20.36 -10.73 -34.49
CA ASP A 291 19.14 -10.19 -33.91
C ASP A 291 18.00 -11.17 -34.23
N ASP A 292 17.86 -12.20 -33.40
CA ASP A 292 17.00 -13.36 -33.64
C ASP A 292 15.51 -13.07 -33.40
N ASP A 293 15.18 -12.03 -32.62
CA ASP A 293 13.82 -11.52 -32.40
C ASP A 293 13.53 -10.22 -33.20
N ASN A 294 14.54 -9.68 -33.89
CA ASN A 294 14.49 -8.58 -34.84
C ASN A 294 14.01 -7.24 -34.22
N ASN A 295 14.34 -7.03 -32.94
CA ASN A 295 14.02 -5.81 -32.18
C ASN A 295 15.07 -4.70 -32.34
N GLY A 296 16.17 -4.98 -33.05
CA GLY A 296 17.23 -4.03 -33.39
C GLY A 296 18.47 -4.09 -32.50
N VAL A 297 18.51 -4.98 -31.51
CA VAL A 297 19.70 -5.33 -30.72
C VAL A 297 20.01 -6.83 -30.89
N SER A 298 21.26 -7.23 -30.69
CA SER A 298 21.70 -8.62 -30.96
C SER A 298 22.47 -9.17 -29.77
N ASP A 299 22.17 -10.40 -29.36
CA ASP A 299 22.80 -11.11 -28.23
C ASP A 299 22.76 -10.30 -26.92
N CYS A 300 23.90 -10.13 -26.22
CA CYS A 300 23.98 -9.57 -24.86
C CYS A 300 23.64 -8.07 -24.73
N ASP A 301 23.42 -7.36 -25.84
CA ASP A 301 22.93 -5.97 -25.81
C ASP A 301 21.40 -5.92 -25.60
N ASP A 302 20.72 -7.05 -25.76
CA ASP A 302 19.27 -7.29 -25.56
C ASP A 302 18.93 -7.57 -24.09
N ASP A 303 17.84 -6.97 -23.58
CA ASP A 303 17.33 -7.19 -22.22
C ASP A 303 16.83 -8.63 -21.98
N LYS A 304 16.44 -9.34 -23.03
CA LYS A 304 16.01 -10.75 -22.98
C LYS A 304 17.18 -11.74 -22.92
N CYS A 305 18.41 -11.34 -23.29
CA CYS A 305 19.64 -12.16 -23.18
C CYS A 305 20.56 -11.86 -21.97
N ARG A 306 20.34 -10.78 -21.21
CA ARG A 306 21.21 -10.37 -20.08
C ARG A 306 21.33 -11.38 -18.94
N SER A 307 20.32 -12.23 -18.75
CA SER A 307 20.29 -13.24 -17.68
C SER A 307 20.91 -14.59 -18.08
N PHE A 308 21.31 -14.75 -19.36
CA PHE A 308 21.78 -16.02 -19.93
C PHE A 308 23.28 -16.26 -19.68
N ALA A 309 23.62 -17.52 -19.37
CA ALA A 309 24.98 -17.92 -18.97
C ALA A 309 26.11 -17.63 -19.99
N ALA A 310 25.76 -17.41 -21.25
CA ALA A 310 26.71 -17.06 -22.32
C ALA A 310 27.11 -15.57 -22.33
N CYS A 311 26.32 -14.72 -21.66
CA CYS A 311 26.52 -13.27 -21.58
C CYS A 311 27.15 -12.81 -20.25
N ALA A 312 27.25 -13.68 -19.24
CA ALA A 312 27.93 -13.38 -17.98
C ALA A 312 29.42 -13.12 -18.23
N GLN A 313 29.85 -11.86 -18.10
CA GLN A 313 31.24 -11.45 -18.23
C GLN A 313 31.71 -10.79 -16.95
N CYS A 314 32.52 -11.54 -16.21
CA CYS A 314 33.11 -11.02 -15.01
C CYS A 314 33.89 -9.72 -15.25
N GLY A 315 33.54 -8.67 -14.51
CA GLY A 315 34.14 -7.35 -14.54
C GLY A 315 33.42 -6.34 -15.44
N ASP A 316 32.14 -6.53 -15.77
CA ASP A 316 31.37 -5.62 -16.60
C ASP A 316 30.52 -4.60 -15.81
N GLY A 317 30.50 -4.74 -14.48
CA GLY A 317 29.79 -3.88 -13.53
C GLY A 317 28.43 -4.41 -13.09
N PHE A 318 28.00 -5.60 -13.53
CA PHE A 318 26.70 -6.17 -13.23
C PHE A 318 26.82 -7.57 -12.65
N VAL A 319 26.04 -7.91 -11.62
CA VAL A 319 26.02 -9.26 -11.04
C VAL A 319 24.96 -10.10 -11.75
N SER A 320 25.38 -10.98 -12.66
CA SER A 320 24.50 -11.89 -13.38
C SER A 320 24.14 -13.14 -12.55
N SER A 321 23.15 -13.93 -13.00
CA SER A 321 22.67 -15.15 -12.31
C SER A 321 23.75 -16.22 -12.04
N ASN A 322 24.91 -16.15 -12.71
CA ASN A 322 26.06 -17.06 -12.54
C ASN A 322 27.26 -16.44 -11.83
N GLU A 323 27.14 -15.20 -11.35
CA GLU A 323 28.20 -14.44 -10.68
C GLU A 323 27.84 -14.26 -9.21
N GLN A 324 28.82 -14.42 -8.32
CA GLN A 324 28.63 -14.17 -6.88
C GLN A 324 28.92 -12.71 -6.52
N CYS A 325 29.60 -11.98 -7.41
CA CYS A 325 29.97 -10.57 -7.35
C CYS A 325 30.38 -10.10 -8.75
N ASP A 326 30.47 -8.78 -8.96
CA ASP A 326 31.10 -8.13 -10.10
C ASP A 326 31.56 -6.72 -9.64
N ASP A 327 32.82 -6.36 -9.86
CA ASP A 327 33.40 -5.07 -9.43
C ASP A 327 33.83 -4.16 -10.58
N GLY A 328 33.33 -4.41 -11.80
CA GLY A 328 33.62 -3.61 -12.99
C GLY A 328 35.04 -3.78 -13.53
N GLY A 329 35.75 -4.84 -13.12
CA GLY A 329 37.03 -5.24 -13.68
C GLY A 329 37.36 -6.72 -13.49
N THR A 330 38.47 -7.19 -14.09
CA THR A 330 38.93 -8.59 -13.97
C THR A 330 40.18 -8.70 -13.09
N THR A 331 40.43 -7.71 -12.24
CA THR A 331 41.55 -7.78 -11.29
C THR A 331 41.11 -8.70 -10.15
N GLY A 332 42.04 -9.40 -9.53
CA GLY A 332 41.75 -10.19 -8.33
C GLY A 332 42.36 -9.51 -7.12
N GLY A 333 41.70 -9.59 -5.97
CA GLY A 333 42.09 -9.00 -4.69
C GLY A 333 41.35 -7.72 -4.31
N ASP A 334 40.35 -7.30 -5.08
CA ASP A 334 39.55 -6.06 -4.95
C ASP A 334 38.10 -6.29 -4.48
N GLY A 335 37.72 -7.55 -4.27
CA GLY A 335 36.41 -7.94 -3.75
C GLY A 335 35.72 -8.99 -4.61
N CYS A 336 36.02 -8.99 -5.90
CA CYS A 336 35.58 -10.03 -6.81
C CYS A 336 36.77 -10.70 -7.52
N ALA A 337 36.76 -12.03 -7.61
CA ALA A 337 37.77 -12.75 -8.36
C ALA A 337 37.58 -12.50 -9.85
N ALA A 338 38.63 -12.66 -10.65
CA ALA A 338 38.53 -12.70 -12.10
C ALA A 338 37.65 -13.86 -12.66
N ASP A 339 37.16 -14.77 -11.80
CA ASP A 339 36.15 -15.79 -12.11
C ASP A 339 34.78 -15.52 -11.46
N CYS A 340 34.53 -14.27 -11.05
CA CYS A 340 33.31 -13.72 -10.44
C CYS A 340 32.75 -14.54 -9.28
N ARG A 341 33.68 -15.02 -8.47
CA ARG A 341 33.41 -15.52 -7.13
C ARG A 341 33.80 -14.47 -6.11
N LEU A 342 32.99 -14.37 -5.05
CA LEU A 342 33.31 -13.51 -3.91
C LEU A 342 34.66 -13.93 -3.35
N GLU A 343 35.64 -13.03 -3.44
CA GLU A 343 36.92 -13.24 -2.80
C GLU A 343 36.79 -12.83 -1.34
N GLY A 344 36.75 -13.82 -0.45
CA GLY A 344 37.03 -13.58 0.96
C GLY A 344 38.46 -13.09 1.09
N SER A 345 38.65 -11.77 1.14
CA SER A 345 39.97 -11.19 1.36
C SER A 345 40.37 -11.41 2.82
N SER A 346 41.64 -11.75 3.05
CA SER A 346 42.18 -11.74 4.42
C SER A 346 42.66 -10.34 4.75
N GLU A 347 42.48 -9.92 5.99
CA GLU A 347 42.98 -8.63 6.45
C GLU A 347 44.48 -8.45 6.14
N VAL A 348 44.85 -7.22 5.78
CA VAL A 348 46.25 -6.85 5.53
C VAL A 348 46.69 -5.84 6.57
N GLU A 349 47.48 -6.30 7.54
CA GLU A 349 48.08 -5.44 8.56
C GLU A 349 49.31 -4.66 8.04
N PRO A 350 49.53 -3.41 8.49
CA PRO A 350 48.75 -2.69 9.49
C PRO A 350 47.52 -2.00 8.88
N ASN A 351 46.32 -2.25 9.42
CA ASN A 351 45.08 -1.52 9.05
C ASN A 351 44.54 -0.66 10.21
N ASN A 352 45.44 -0.31 11.12
CA ASN A 352 45.13 0.05 12.50
C ASN A 352 44.48 1.45 12.70
N ASN A 353 44.39 2.23 11.62
CA ASN A 353 43.85 3.60 11.61
C ASN A 353 43.40 4.01 10.20
N CYS A 354 42.56 5.04 10.09
CA CYS A 354 42.03 5.51 8.79
C CYS A 354 43.03 6.11 7.80
N LEU A 355 44.28 6.36 8.19
CA LEU A 355 45.30 6.80 7.22
C LEU A 355 45.89 5.60 6.46
N GLU A 356 45.70 4.38 7.00
CA GLU A 356 46.17 3.12 6.46
C GLU A 356 45.03 2.08 6.56
N PRO A 357 43.86 2.29 5.94
CA PRO A 357 42.77 1.31 5.98
C PRO A 357 43.07 0.12 5.04
N GLY A 358 42.51 -1.05 5.34
CA GLY A 358 42.38 -2.14 4.38
C GLY A 358 41.41 -1.76 3.25
N GLY A 359 41.63 -2.22 2.01
CA GLY A 359 40.83 -1.85 0.84
C GLY A 359 41.48 -0.76 -0.03
N PRO A 360 40.71 -0.05 -0.88
CA PRO A 360 39.24 0.05 -0.89
C PRO A 360 38.57 -1.26 -1.33
N LEU A 361 37.52 -1.66 -0.62
CA LEU A 361 36.67 -2.81 -0.92
C LEU A 361 35.52 -2.36 -1.81
N GLY A 362 35.22 -3.12 -2.86
CA GLY A 362 33.95 -3.01 -3.58
C GLY A 362 32.76 -3.45 -2.71
N VAL A 363 31.54 -3.23 -3.21
CA VAL A 363 30.31 -3.78 -2.60
C VAL A 363 29.58 -4.57 -3.70
N PRO A 364 29.19 -5.84 -3.44
CA PRO A 364 29.35 -6.57 -2.19
C PRO A 364 30.80 -7.00 -1.92
N SER A 365 31.18 -7.13 -0.64
CA SER A 365 32.49 -7.66 -0.25
C SER A 365 32.46 -8.43 1.07
N VAL A 366 33.39 -9.38 1.20
CA VAL A 366 33.61 -10.16 2.42
C VAL A 366 35.10 -10.13 2.80
N VAL A 367 35.39 -9.87 4.08
CA VAL A 367 36.75 -9.83 4.62
C VAL A 367 36.85 -10.66 5.90
N HIS A 368 37.84 -11.54 5.97
CA HIS A 368 38.16 -12.28 7.18
C HIS A 368 39.34 -11.62 7.91
N GLY A 369 39.16 -11.33 9.20
CA GLY A 369 40.16 -10.68 10.02
C GLY A 369 40.19 -11.15 11.46
N THR A 370 41.11 -10.58 12.24
CA THR A 370 41.30 -10.82 13.67
C THR A 370 41.52 -9.50 14.39
N SER A 371 40.68 -9.20 15.38
CA SER A 371 40.75 -7.94 16.14
C SER A 371 40.90 -8.19 17.64
N SER A 372 41.50 -7.24 18.36
CA SER A 372 41.61 -7.27 19.83
C SER A 372 41.04 -6.01 20.47
N VAL A 373 40.83 -6.01 21.79
CA VAL A 373 40.39 -4.80 22.53
C VAL A 373 41.39 -3.63 22.45
N SER A 374 42.64 -3.91 22.08
CA SER A 374 43.70 -2.91 21.91
C SER A 374 43.97 -2.50 20.47
N GLU A 375 43.31 -3.15 19.51
CA GLU A 375 43.51 -2.99 18.08
C GLU A 375 42.24 -2.43 17.42
N ASN A 376 42.36 -1.82 16.25
CA ASN A 376 41.20 -1.33 15.51
C ASN A 376 41.44 -1.53 14.03
N ASP A 377 40.56 -2.27 13.38
CA ASP A 377 40.79 -2.64 12.00
C ASP A 377 39.89 -1.75 11.15
N TYR A 378 40.51 -0.90 10.34
CA TYR A 378 39.79 0.03 9.47
C TYR A 378 39.76 -0.49 8.04
N TYR A 379 38.59 -0.44 7.42
CA TYR A 379 38.37 -0.81 6.02
C TYR A 379 37.75 0.35 5.27
N ALA A 380 38.30 0.67 4.09
CA ALA A 380 37.72 1.62 3.15
C ALA A 380 36.74 0.90 2.23
N ILE A 381 35.53 1.43 2.08
CA ILE A 381 34.46 0.89 1.23
C ILE A 381 34.22 1.87 0.08
N ASN A 382 34.23 1.39 -1.15
CA ASN A 382 33.91 2.18 -2.34
C ASN A 382 32.45 1.96 -2.75
N VAL A 383 31.66 3.02 -2.69
CA VAL A 383 30.23 3.02 -3.07
C VAL A 383 30.12 3.68 -4.45
N PRO A 384 29.83 2.92 -5.52
CA PRO A 384 29.93 3.39 -6.90
C PRO A 384 28.74 4.28 -7.32
N ALA A 385 27.57 4.07 -6.74
CA ALA A 385 26.35 4.83 -6.98
C ALA A 385 25.58 5.01 -5.66
N ARG A 386 24.54 5.86 -5.62
CA ARG A 386 23.77 6.05 -4.39
C ARG A 386 23.10 4.74 -3.99
N ALA A 387 23.28 4.31 -2.75
CA ALA A 387 22.83 2.99 -2.31
C ALA A 387 22.39 2.98 -0.85
N ASP A 388 21.53 2.02 -0.51
CA ASP A 388 21.28 1.64 0.87
C ASP A 388 22.24 0.51 1.24
N LEU A 389 22.97 0.66 2.34
CA LEU A 389 24.05 -0.27 2.70
C LEU A 389 23.70 -1.11 3.92
N ARG A 390 24.10 -2.37 3.85
CA ARG A 390 24.08 -3.34 4.95
C ARG A 390 25.50 -3.77 5.27
N ILE A 391 25.87 -3.69 6.54
CA ILE A 391 27.21 -4.03 7.04
C ILE A 391 27.05 -5.01 8.22
N ARG A 392 27.62 -6.19 8.09
CA ARG A 392 27.57 -7.25 9.11
C ARG A 392 28.96 -7.71 9.49
N VAL A 393 29.15 -8.08 10.74
CA VAL A 393 30.36 -8.69 11.27
C VAL A 393 29.97 -10.00 11.93
N HIS A 394 30.31 -11.12 11.30
CA HIS A 394 30.06 -12.43 11.88
C HIS A 394 31.24 -12.83 12.77
N ASN A 395 30.99 -12.92 14.08
CA ASN A 395 31.96 -13.40 15.06
C ASN A 395 31.68 -14.85 15.47
N VAL A 396 32.72 -15.55 15.92
CA VAL A 396 32.58 -16.91 16.49
C VAL A 396 31.81 -16.89 17.81
N GLU A 397 31.98 -15.84 18.62
CA GLU A 397 31.12 -15.54 19.78
C GLU A 397 30.22 -14.35 19.44
N PRO A 398 28.88 -14.47 19.57
CA PRO A 398 27.95 -13.40 19.23
C PRO A 398 28.22 -12.10 20.01
N CYS A 399 28.18 -10.95 19.32
CA CYS A 399 28.40 -9.61 19.90
C CYS A 399 29.76 -9.46 20.61
N SER A 400 30.82 -10.08 20.10
CA SER A 400 32.18 -9.96 20.64
C SER A 400 33.02 -8.84 20.01
N SER A 401 32.44 -8.09 19.07
CA SER A 401 33.06 -6.93 18.41
C SER A 401 32.20 -5.67 18.51
N TYR A 402 32.84 -4.51 18.26
CA TYR A 402 32.18 -3.24 18.00
C TYR A 402 32.36 -2.91 16.53
N LEU A 403 31.25 -2.60 15.88
CA LEU A 403 31.20 -2.11 14.52
C LEU A 403 30.89 -0.61 14.53
N SER A 404 31.64 0.16 13.75
CA SER A 404 31.38 1.58 13.56
C SER A 404 31.58 2.00 12.12
N TRP A 405 30.76 2.96 11.69
CA TRP A 405 30.77 3.54 10.35
C TRP A 405 31.15 5.02 10.40
N SER A 406 31.84 5.48 9.36
CA SER A 406 32.22 6.88 9.19
C SER A 406 32.13 7.32 7.73
N GLY A 407 31.72 8.57 7.54
CA GLY A 407 31.83 9.25 6.25
C GLY A 407 33.29 9.53 5.85
N SER A 408 33.47 10.26 4.74
CA SER A 408 34.76 10.51 4.07
C SER A 408 35.91 11.09 4.93
N ASN A 409 35.62 11.52 6.17
CA ASN A 409 36.56 12.20 7.07
C ASN A 409 36.99 11.37 8.29
N CYS A 410 36.59 10.09 8.39
CA CYS A 410 36.94 9.20 9.53
C CYS A 410 36.55 9.76 10.93
N ASN A 411 35.60 10.69 11.00
CA ASN A 411 35.05 11.09 12.28
C ASN A 411 34.01 10.03 12.70
N THR A 412 34.40 9.12 13.60
CA THR A 412 33.53 8.03 14.07
C THR A 412 32.36 8.62 14.87
N THR A 413 31.12 8.32 14.48
CA THR A 413 29.92 8.89 15.12
C THR A 413 28.91 7.87 15.62
N GLN A 414 29.12 6.56 15.41
CA GLN A 414 28.12 5.54 15.76
C GLN A 414 28.76 4.21 16.15
N PHE A 415 28.15 3.51 17.11
CA PHE A 415 28.54 2.19 17.59
C PHE A 415 27.32 1.27 17.56
N SER A 416 27.44 0.10 16.93
CA SER A 416 26.57 -1.03 17.25
C SER A 416 27.28 -1.91 18.28
N SER A 417 26.55 -2.33 19.32
CA SER A 417 27.04 -3.29 20.33
C SER A 417 26.85 -4.74 19.90
N CYS A 418 26.17 -4.99 18.77
CA CYS A 418 25.91 -6.31 18.24
C CYS A 418 25.99 -6.26 16.71
N ASP A 419 27.23 -6.23 16.20
CA ASP A 419 27.69 -6.87 14.96
C ASP A 419 26.98 -6.58 13.61
N GLN A 420 25.92 -5.77 13.56
CA GLN A 420 25.21 -5.38 12.34
C GLN A 420 24.88 -3.88 12.36
N LEU A 421 24.96 -3.27 11.18
CA LEU A 421 24.40 -1.97 10.84
C LEU A 421 23.65 -2.13 9.50
N ASP A 422 22.36 -1.81 9.46
CA ASP A 422 21.56 -1.80 8.24
C ASP A 422 20.84 -0.47 8.03
N SER A 423 20.33 -0.26 6.82
CA SER A 423 19.67 0.98 6.42
C SER A 423 18.34 1.24 7.14
N ILE A 424 17.68 0.20 7.65
CA ILE A 424 16.40 0.25 8.35
C ILE A 424 16.58 0.79 9.78
N GLN A 425 17.55 0.25 10.53
CA GLN A 425 17.83 0.68 11.90
C GLN A 425 18.68 1.96 11.95
N TYR A 426 19.45 2.25 10.90
CA TYR A 426 20.38 3.37 10.87
C TYR A 426 20.16 4.26 9.64
N PRO A 427 19.40 5.37 9.76
CA PRO A 427 19.07 6.27 8.65
C PRO A 427 20.26 6.89 7.90
N ARG A 428 21.49 6.77 8.43
CA ARG A 428 22.73 7.22 7.78
C ARG A 428 23.33 6.22 6.80
N LEU A 429 22.87 4.97 6.82
CA LEU A 429 23.17 3.94 5.82
C LEU A 429 22.09 3.83 4.75
N LYS A 430 21.01 4.60 4.89
CA LYS A 430 20.03 4.88 3.85
C LYS A 430 20.57 6.00 2.97
N ALA A 431 20.36 5.94 1.66
CA ALA A 431 20.65 7.01 0.72
C ALA A 431 22.13 7.43 0.67
N VAL A 432 23.07 6.50 0.85
CA VAL A 432 24.51 6.80 0.93
C VAL A 432 25.00 7.27 -0.44
N PRO A 433 25.52 8.51 -0.59
CA PRO A 433 26.03 9.00 -1.88
C PRO A 433 27.23 8.19 -2.40
N GLN A 434 27.51 8.30 -3.70
CA GLN A 434 28.75 7.77 -4.27
C GLN A 434 29.99 8.32 -3.53
N GLY A 435 30.96 7.45 -3.23
CA GLY A 435 32.19 7.86 -2.56
C GLY A 435 32.86 6.77 -1.74
N ILE A 436 33.93 7.16 -1.04
CA ILE A 436 34.68 6.27 -0.16
C ILE A 436 34.29 6.52 1.30
N TYR A 437 33.94 5.44 1.98
CA TYR A 437 33.50 5.41 3.37
C TYR A 437 34.39 4.48 4.19
N TYR A 438 34.33 4.58 5.52
CA TYR A 438 35.19 3.80 6.39
C TYR A 438 34.40 3.01 7.42
N VAL A 439 34.68 1.72 7.49
CA VAL A 439 34.22 0.80 8.52
C VAL A 439 35.36 0.58 9.50
N ARG A 440 35.03 0.51 10.79
CA ARG A 440 35.97 0.09 11.83
C ARG A 440 35.39 -1.06 12.63
N VAL A 441 36.18 -2.12 12.74
CA VAL A 441 35.93 -3.30 13.59
C VAL A 441 36.88 -3.25 14.79
N ARG A 442 36.38 -3.58 15.98
CA ARG A 442 37.18 -3.64 17.21
C ARG A 442 36.68 -4.73 18.15
N GLY A 443 37.55 -5.58 18.67
CA GLY A 443 37.18 -6.55 19.71
C GLY A 443 36.65 -5.90 21.00
N ASN A 444 35.65 -6.49 21.65
CA ASN A 444 35.01 -5.92 22.86
C ASN A 444 35.23 -6.72 24.17
N THR A 445 35.74 -7.96 24.09
CA THR A 445 35.96 -8.82 25.26
C THR A 445 37.45 -8.93 25.62
N SER A 446 37.76 -9.02 26.92
CA SER A 446 39.14 -9.14 27.42
C SER A 446 39.60 -10.60 27.66
N THR A 447 38.77 -11.57 27.28
CA THR A 447 38.99 -13.02 27.51
C THR A 447 39.77 -13.71 26.40
N MET A 448 39.80 -13.15 25.18
CA MET A 448 40.59 -13.61 24.04
C MET A 448 41.59 -12.52 23.62
N THR A 449 42.79 -12.93 23.20
CA THR A 449 43.81 -12.01 22.69
C THR A 449 43.52 -11.55 21.26
N ASP A 450 42.99 -12.43 20.42
CA ASP A 450 42.61 -12.15 19.02
C ASP A 450 41.22 -12.75 18.76
N ILE A 451 40.26 -11.95 18.29
CA ILE A 451 38.88 -12.34 18.00
C ILE A 451 38.72 -12.45 16.48
N PRO A 452 38.55 -13.66 15.92
CA PRO A 452 38.31 -13.82 14.49
C PRO A 452 36.91 -13.33 14.12
N TYR A 453 36.84 -12.54 13.05
CA TYR A 453 35.61 -11.99 12.52
C TYR A 453 35.54 -12.12 10.99
N THR A 454 34.33 -12.08 10.46
CA THR A 454 34.06 -11.95 9.02
C THR A 454 33.22 -10.70 8.80
N LEU A 455 33.81 -9.67 8.21
CA LEU A 455 33.12 -8.46 7.77
C LEU A 455 32.44 -8.74 6.42
N GLU A 456 31.16 -8.42 6.32
CA GLU A 456 30.34 -8.51 5.12
C GLU A 456 29.74 -7.13 4.85
N VAL A 457 29.87 -6.64 3.62
CA VAL A 457 29.26 -5.40 3.14
C VAL A 457 28.42 -5.74 1.92
N SER A 458 27.14 -5.35 1.94
CA SER A 458 26.17 -5.63 0.87
C SER A 458 25.21 -4.46 0.67
N TYR A 459 24.46 -4.49 -0.43
CA TYR A 459 23.40 -3.52 -0.71
C TYR A 459 22.05 -4.00 -0.15
N ASP A 460 21.29 -3.06 0.42
CA ASP A 460 19.85 -3.18 0.64
C ASP A 460 19.05 -2.63 -0.56
N ALA A 461 19.64 -1.67 -1.30
CA ALA A 461 19.14 -1.09 -2.55
C ALA A 461 20.31 -0.42 -3.31
N LEU A 462 20.32 -0.48 -4.65
CA LEU A 462 21.37 0.14 -5.47
C LEU A 462 20.81 0.85 -6.71
N CYS A 463 21.04 2.17 -6.77
CA CYS A 463 20.51 3.01 -7.83
C CYS A 463 21.08 2.65 -9.21
N GLY A 464 20.21 2.28 -10.16
CA GLY A 464 20.53 1.97 -11.54
C GLY A 464 20.71 0.47 -11.83
N ASN A 465 20.11 -0.42 -11.04
CA ASN A 465 20.33 -1.88 -11.11
C ASN A 465 19.23 -2.68 -11.83
N GLY A 466 18.20 -2.02 -12.35
CA GLY A 466 17.00 -2.57 -12.99
C GLY A 466 15.77 -2.73 -12.07
N VAL A 467 15.86 -2.48 -10.77
CA VAL A 467 14.80 -2.76 -9.78
C VAL A 467 14.59 -1.55 -8.86
N VAL A 468 13.33 -1.16 -8.59
CA VAL A 468 13.03 -0.14 -7.57
C VAL A 468 12.94 -0.81 -6.20
N GLU A 469 13.92 -0.55 -5.33
CA GLU A 469 14.01 -1.18 -4.01
C GLU A 469 14.47 -0.22 -2.90
N GLY A 470 14.19 -0.57 -1.64
CA GLY A 470 14.62 0.20 -0.46
C GLY A 470 14.18 1.68 -0.48
N SER A 471 15.15 2.61 -0.53
CA SER A 471 14.91 4.06 -0.52
C SER A 471 14.76 4.73 -1.89
N GLU A 472 14.70 3.95 -2.96
CA GLU A 472 14.61 4.43 -4.34
C GLU A 472 13.17 4.80 -4.69
N GLN A 473 13.00 5.95 -5.36
CA GLN A 473 11.70 6.32 -5.95
C GLN A 473 11.61 5.87 -7.41
N CYS A 474 12.77 5.67 -8.04
CA CYS A 474 12.98 5.19 -9.39
C CYS A 474 14.40 4.63 -9.48
N ASP A 475 14.67 3.78 -10.45
CA ASP A 475 15.92 3.03 -10.54
C ASP A 475 16.82 3.51 -11.71
N GLY A 476 16.97 4.83 -11.82
CA GLY A 476 17.71 5.48 -12.91
C GLY A 476 16.91 5.66 -14.20
N GLY A 477 17.61 5.97 -15.30
CA GLY A 477 16.99 6.31 -16.59
C GLY A 477 16.65 7.80 -16.79
N SER A 478 15.96 8.14 -17.88
CA SER A 478 15.73 9.54 -18.28
C SER A 478 14.75 10.31 -17.39
N ASN A 479 13.86 9.60 -16.70
CA ASN A 479 12.86 10.16 -15.79
C ASN A 479 13.27 9.99 -14.32
N CYS A 480 14.57 9.82 -14.08
CA CYS A 480 15.11 9.62 -12.76
C CYS A 480 16.41 10.40 -12.64
N THR A 481 16.61 11.04 -11.49
CA THR A 481 17.86 11.74 -11.21
C THR A 481 18.99 10.72 -10.96
N ALA A 482 20.25 11.17 -11.03
CA ALA A 482 21.42 10.36 -10.63
C ALA A 482 21.42 9.98 -9.12
N PHE A 483 20.35 10.34 -8.39
CA PHE A 483 20.12 10.04 -6.98
C PHE A 483 18.94 9.09 -6.77
N CYS A 484 18.42 8.46 -7.84
CA CYS A 484 17.25 7.57 -7.77
C CYS A 484 16.01 8.21 -7.14
N GLN A 485 15.82 9.47 -7.49
CA GLN A 485 14.66 10.29 -7.15
C GLN A 485 14.02 10.81 -8.43
N PHE A 486 12.71 11.03 -8.41
CA PHE A 486 12.03 11.68 -9.52
C PHE A 486 12.60 13.10 -9.76
N PRO A 487 12.69 13.55 -11.03
CA PRO A 487 13.06 14.92 -11.36
C PRO A 487 12.03 15.89 -10.79
N THR A 488 12.47 16.75 -9.87
CA THR A 488 11.70 17.86 -9.30
C THR A 488 11.00 18.70 -10.37
N THR A 489 9.66 18.71 -10.35
CA THR A 489 8.79 19.43 -11.29
C THR A 489 7.81 20.32 -10.54
N CYS A 490 8.26 21.53 -10.26
CA CYS A 490 7.48 22.44 -9.43
C CYS A 490 6.15 22.88 -10.06
N GLY A 491 5.08 22.75 -9.28
CA GLY A 491 3.73 23.23 -9.54
C GLY A 491 2.77 22.20 -10.15
N ASP A 492 3.00 20.91 -9.95
CA ASP A 492 2.13 19.83 -10.46
C ASP A 492 1.27 19.17 -9.37
N GLY A 493 1.41 19.60 -8.12
CA GLY A 493 0.65 19.16 -6.96
C GLY A 493 1.28 17.96 -6.25
N LEU A 494 2.47 17.52 -6.65
CA LEU A 494 3.18 16.39 -6.05
C LEU A 494 4.49 16.90 -5.43
N ILE A 495 4.84 16.42 -4.23
CA ILE A 495 6.13 16.75 -3.61
C ILE A 495 7.13 15.64 -3.96
N GLU A 496 8.01 15.90 -4.93
CA GLU A 496 8.94 14.90 -5.45
C GLU A 496 10.40 15.41 -5.61
N GLY A 497 11.34 14.47 -5.49
CA GLY A 497 12.77 14.78 -5.54
C GLY A 497 13.26 15.70 -4.42
N ASN A 498 13.71 16.91 -4.78
CA ASN A 498 14.28 17.92 -3.87
C ASN A 498 13.30 19.07 -3.53
N GLU A 499 12.01 18.91 -3.81
CA GLU A 499 10.99 19.91 -3.49
C GLU A 499 10.80 20.01 -1.99
N GLN A 500 10.65 21.25 -1.51
CA GLN A 500 10.33 21.55 -0.11
C GLN A 500 8.83 21.82 0.08
N CYS A 501 8.11 22.02 -1.02
CA CYS A 501 6.68 22.28 -1.12
C CYS A 501 6.28 22.08 -2.59
N ASP A 502 4.99 21.83 -2.85
CA ASP A 502 4.35 21.95 -4.16
C ASP A 502 2.89 22.37 -3.93
N ASP A 503 2.47 23.51 -4.47
CA ASP A 503 1.13 24.06 -4.30
C ASP A 503 0.30 24.02 -5.60
N GLY A 504 0.64 23.09 -6.49
CA GLY A 504 -0.08 22.85 -7.74
C GLY A 504 0.04 23.98 -8.75
N ASN A 505 0.97 24.93 -8.53
CA ASN A 505 1.27 25.99 -9.48
C ASN A 505 2.69 26.57 -9.30
N THR A 506 3.09 27.55 -10.13
CA THR A 506 4.43 28.17 -10.07
C THR A 506 4.39 29.66 -9.70
N GLN A 507 3.35 30.11 -8.98
CA GLN A 507 3.32 31.47 -8.46
C GLN A 507 4.29 31.61 -7.28
N ASN A 508 4.60 32.84 -6.90
CA ASN A 508 5.48 33.11 -5.78
C ASN A 508 4.69 33.84 -4.70
N GLY A 509 4.81 33.40 -3.45
CA GLY A 509 4.25 34.09 -2.29
C GLY A 509 2.89 33.55 -1.83
N ASP A 510 2.50 32.38 -2.30
CA ASP A 510 1.33 31.58 -1.91
C ASP A 510 1.69 30.41 -0.96
N GLY A 511 2.96 30.31 -0.56
CA GLY A 511 3.46 29.30 0.37
C GLY A 511 4.58 28.46 -0.23
N CYS A 512 4.53 28.24 -1.54
CA CYS A 512 5.64 27.70 -2.31
C CYS A 512 6.25 28.76 -3.24
N SER A 513 7.53 28.60 -3.59
CA SER A 513 8.13 29.40 -4.66
C SER A 513 8.00 28.70 -5.99
N SER A 514 8.13 29.44 -7.08
CA SER A 514 8.33 28.93 -8.45
C SER A 514 9.57 28.02 -8.64
N THR A 515 10.33 27.76 -7.58
CA THR A 515 11.47 26.82 -7.53
C THR A 515 11.31 25.79 -6.40
N CYS A 516 10.09 25.62 -5.88
CA CYS A 516 9.71 24.66 -4.85
C CYS A 516 10.56 24.71 -3.58
N LEU A 517 10.95 25.93 -3.21
CA LEU A 517 11.46 26.28 -1.90
C LEU A 517 10.33 26.88 -1.08
N LEU A 518 10.25 26.50 0.19
CA LEU A 518 9.36 27.13 1.16
C LEU A 518 9.72 28.61 1.29
N LEU A 519 8.75 29.48 1.03
CA LEU A 519 8.89 30.91 1.28
C LEU A 519 8.24 31.23 2.62
N PRO A 520 8.90 31.99 3.53
CA PRO A 520 8.22 32.48 4.70
C PRO A 520 7.13 33.46 4.28
N ASN A 521 5.87 33.10 4.52
CA ASN A 521 4.76 34.03 4.46
C ASN A 521 4.95 35.05 5.58
N ALA A 522 4.98 36.35 5.28
CA ALA A 522 5.00 37.37 6.32
C ALA A 522 3.57 37.71 6.73
N GLU A 523 3.33 37.91 8.03
CA GLU A 523 2.06 38.43 8.53
C GLU A 523 1.67 39.75 7.82
N GLN A 524 0.37 39.99 7.70
CA GLN A 524 -0.20 41.23 7.22
C GLN A 524 -1.17 41.81 8.23
N GLU A 525 -0.77 42.93 8.85
CA GLU A 525 -1.64 43.70 9.71
C GLU A 525 -2.69 44.52 8.94
N PRO A 526 -3.94 44.64 9.45
CA PRO A 526 -4.43 44.08 10.70
C PRO A 526 -4.89 42.63 10.56
N ASN A 527 -4.50 41.75 11.48
CA ASN A 527 -5.00 40.37 11.61
C ASN A 527 -5.52 40.05 13.03
N ASP A 528 -5.81 41.10 13.82
CA ASP A 528 -6.19 41.06 15.25
C ASP A 528 -7.44 40.24 15.61
N ILE A 529 -8.25 39.87 14.61
CA ILE A 529 -9.52 39.17 14.76
C ILE A 529 -9.68 38.11 13.69
N CYS A 530 -10.46 37.07 13.98
CA CYS A 530 -10.67 35.94 13.07
C CYS A 530 -11.11 36.34 11.64
N GLY A 531 -12.00 37.34 11.50
CA GLY A 531 -12.44 37.81 10.18
C GLY A 531 -11.38 38.56 9.36
N GLN A 532 -10.19 38.78 9.93
CA GLN A 532 -9.04 39.44 9.32
C GLN A 532 -7.82 38.51 9.23
N SER A 533 -8.01 37.20 9.45
CA SER A 533 -6.92 36.23 9.47
C SER A 533 -6.06 36.28 8.21
N ASN A 534 -4.74 36.18 8.38
CA ASN A 534 -3.81 36.01 7.26
C ASN A 534 -3.92 34.59 6.68
N GLY A 535 -3.93 34.48 5.35
CA GLY A 535 -4.19 33.22 4.64
C GLY A 535 -5.20 33.42 3.51
N LEU A 536 -5.80 32.37 2.96
CA LEU A 536 -5.62 30.94 3.27
C LEU A 536 -4.25 30.42 2.78
N PHE A 537 -3.54 29.68 3.63
CA PHE A 537 -2.35 28.91 3.24
C PHE A 537 -2.60 27.40 3.40
N PHE A 538 -1.72 26.58 2.83
CA PHE A 538 -1.77 25.13 3.02
C PHE A 538 -0.82 24.71 4.16
N PRO A 539 -1.10 23.61 4.87
CA PRO A 539 -0.14 22.97 5.76
C PRO A 539 1.23 22.74 5.08
N ASP A 540 2.26 22.65 5.91
CA ASP A 540 3.70 22.70 5.60
C ASP A 540 4.25 24.09 5.27
N ALA A 541 3.45 25.16 5.50
CA ALA A 541 3.90 26.54 5.35
C ALA A 541 4.59 27.12 6.61
N LEU A 542 5.64 27.90 6.39
CA LEU A 542 6.28 28.73 7.40
C LEU A 542 5.74 30.16 7.34
N VAL A 543 5.29 30.69 8.49
CA VAL A 543 4.77 32.05 8.62
C VAL A 543 5.61 32.85 9.61
N SER A 544 6.17 33.97 9.19
CA SER A 544 6.86 34.92 10.08
C SER A 544 5.86 35.93 10.63
N GLY A 545 5.75 36.00 11.96
CA GLY A 545 4.87 36.94 12.65
C GLY A 545 5.58 37.72 13.77
N ALA A 546 4.91 38.73 14.31
CA ALA A 546 5.41 39.58 15.37
C ALA A 546 4.29 40.24 16.18
N ILE A 547 4.18 39.85 17.45
CA ILE A 547 3.30 40.49 18.45
C ILE A 547 3.80 41.91 18.74
N ASN A 548 3.29 42.91 18.03
CA ASN A 548 3.61 44.32 18.11
C ASN A 548 2.47 45.25 17.56
N PRO A 549 1.72 45.94 18.45
CA PRO A 549 2.07 46.24 19.83
C PRO A 549 1.77 45.10 20.83
N ALA A 550 2.45 45.14 21.98
CA ALA A 550 2.25 44.17 23.06
C ALA A 550 0.77 44.01 23.43
N GLY A 551 0.31 42.76 23.48
CA GLY A 551 -1.08 42.39 23.80
C GLY A 551 -2.00 42.21 22.59
N GLU A 552 -1.48 42.27 21.37
CA GLU A 552 -2.23 41.90 20.16
C GLU A 552 -2.40 40.38 20.00
N SER A 553 -3.13 39.98 18.96
CA SER A 553 -3.44 38.57 18.69
C SER A 553 -3.51 38.33 17.20
N ASP A 554 -2.62 37.51 16.70
CA ASP A 554 -2.47 37.33 15.26
C ASP A 554 -3.28 36.11 14.84
N TYR A 555 -4.20 36.29 13.89
CA TYR A 555 -5.01 35.20 13.36
C TYR A 555 -4.48 34.76 11.99
N PHE A 556 -4.39 33.45 11.81
CA PHE A 556 -3.94 32.77 10.59
C PHE A 556 -4.99 31.74 10.18
N ALA A 557 -5.26 31.61 8.88
CA ALA A 557 -6.21 30.66 8.32
C ALA A 557 -5.50 29.71 7.34
N PHE A 558 -5.76 28.41 7.47
CA PHE A 558 -5.25 27.40 6.55
C PHE A 558 -6.35 26.44 6.08
N LEU A 559 -6.16 25.89 4.88
CA LEU A 559 -7.03 24.88 4.30
C LEU A 559 -6.39 23.51 4.43
N LEU A 560 -7.04 22.62 5.17
CA LEU A 560 -6.72 21.21 5.18
C LEU A 560 -7.51 20.52 4.06
N ASN A 561 -6.82 19.97 3.07
CA ASN A 561 -7.42 19.42 1.83
C ASN A 561 -7.79 17.93 1.94
N GLU A 562 -7.25 17.23 2.93
CA GLU A 562 -7.39 15.78 3.14
C GLU A 562 -7.35 15.46 4.64
N ARG A 563 -7.74 14.25 5.04
CA ARG A 563 -7.65 13.83 6.44
C ARG A 563 -6.18 13.75 6.86
N ALA A 564 -5.82 14.42 7.95
CA ALA A 564 -4.43 14.48 8.39
C ALA A 564 -4.29 14.68 9.90
N ASP A 565 -3.15 14.23 10.44
CA ASP A 565 -2.65 14.59 11.75
C ASP A 565 -1.93 15.94 11.67
N LEU A 566 -2.27 16.90 12.54
CA LEU A 566 -1.62 18.22 12.53
C LEU A 566 -0.53 18.36 13.59
N ARG A 567 0.53 19.08 13.21
CA ARG A 567 1.57 19.61 14.09
C ARG A 567 1.69 21.12 13.87
N ILE A 568 1.46 21.90 14.92
CA ILE A 568 1.47 23.37 14.90
C ILE A 568 2.45 23.86 15.96
N GLU A 569 3.44 24.64 15.54
CA GLU A 569 4.53 25.07 16.43
C GLU A 569 4.89 26.53 16.21
N THR A 570 5.18 27.25 17.29
CA THR A 570 5.87 28.54 17.26
C THR A 570 7.31 28.42 17.75
N PHE A 571 8.24 29.04 17.01
CA PHE A 571 9.65 29.03 17.35
C PHE A 571 10.37 30.33 16.95
N GLY A 572 11.60 30.49 17.44
CA GLY A 572 12.47 31.63 17.17
C GLY A 572 13.44 31.40 16.01
N ALA A 573 14.43 32.29 15.87
CA ALA A 573 15.36 32.26 14.73
C ALA A 573 16.25 31.00 14.60
N GLY A 574 16.23 30.09 15.58
CA GLY A 574 16.98 28.82 15.51
C GLY A 574 16.23 27.68 14.82
N GLY A 575 14.97 27.89 14.40
CA GLY A 575 14.12 26.88 13.78
C GLY A 575 13.26 26.10 14.79
N PRO A 576 12.51 25.08 14.31
CA PRO A 576 11.70 24.20 15.15
C PRO A 576 12.46 23.66 16.37
N GLY A 577 11.82 23.64 17.53
CA GLY A 577 12.39 23.24 18.82
C GLY A 577 13.23 24.33 19.51
N THR A 578 13.41 25.51 18.89
CA THR A 578 14.16 26.62 19.49
C THR A 578 13.26 27.79 19.88
N CYS A 579 13.08 28.00 21.18
CA CYS A 579 12.16 29.03 21.67
C CYS A 579 12.82 30.41 21.64
N GLY A 580 12.17 31.38 20.98
CA GLY A 580 12.60 32.78 20.93
C GLY A 580 11.83 33.69 21.87
N ALA A 581 10.55 33.40 22.11
CA ALA A 581 9.60 34.14 22.94
C ALA A 581 8.46 33.22 23.40
N ASP A 582 7.77 33.62 24.46
CA ASP A 582 6.70 32.85 25.13
C ASP A 582 5.32 33.18 24.52
N THR A 583 4.84 32.27 23.68
CA THR A 583 3.57 32.40 22.93
C THR A 583 2.48 31.52 23.53
N VAL A 584 1.26 31.72 23.07
CA VAL A 584 0.13 30.79 23.22
C VAL A 584 -0.49 30.59 21.85
N ILE A 585 -0.69 29.34 21.47
CA ILE A 585 -1.37 28.95 20.22
C ILE A 585 -2.76 28.44 20.57
N VAL A 586 -3.77 28.90 19.83
CA VAL A 586 -5.15 28.37 19.87
C VAL A 586 -5.54 27.90 18.49
N LEU A 587 -6.02 26.66 18.38
CA LEU A 587 -6.57 26.09 17.15
C LEU A 587 -8.11 26.10 17.20
N SER A 588 -8.73 26.52 16.11
CA SER A 588 -10.18 26.60 15.97
C SER A 588 -10.64 26.27 14.54
N ARG A 589 -11.93 25.96 14.36
CA ARG A 589 -12.58 25.71 13.06
C ARG A 589 -13.97 26.37 12.97
N GLY A 590 -14.62 26.21 11.82
CA GLY A 590 -15.99 26.71 11.57
C GLY A 590 -16.05 28.20 11.21
N SER A 591 -17.24 28.68 10.83
CA SER A 591 -17.44 30.05 10.36
C SER A 591 -17.07 31.07 11.46
N GLY A 592 -15.99 31.83 11.24
CA GLY A 592 -15.54 32.88 12.16
C GLY A 592 -14.84 32.37 13.43
N CYS A 593 -14.10 31.25 13.36
CA CYS A 593 -13.41 30.63 14.51
C CYS A 593 -14.36 30.21 15.62
N GLY A 594 -15.61 29.87 15.28
CA GLY A 594 -16.70 29.62 16.23
C GLY A 594 -16.54 28.35 17.05
N GLU A 595 -15.73 27.39 16.60
CA GLU A 595 -15.45 26.14 17.29
C GLU A 595 -14.00 26.09 17.76
N TYR A 596 -13.80 26.14 19.08
CA TYR A 596 -12.50 25.96 19.73
C TYR A 596 -12.13 24.48 19.77
N LEU A 597 -10.92 24.13 19.30
CA LEU A 597 -10.42 22.75 19.33
C LEU A 597 -9.46 22.54 20.51
N THR A 598 -8.36 23.31 20.54
CA THR A 598 -7.35 23.17 21.60
C THR A 598 -6.44 24.39 21.69
N GLU A 599 -5.65 24.46 22.77
CA GLU A 599 -4.61 25.47 22.96
C GLU A 599 -3.37 24.88 23.62
N ASN A 600 -2.22 25.51 23.38
CA ASN A 600 -1.01 25.22 24.13
C ASN A 600 -0.18 26.49 24.36
N ASP A 601 0.36 26.63 25.57
CA ASP A 601 1.32 27.66 25.97
C ASP A 601 2.74 27.10 26.18
N GLN A 602 2.93 25.78 26.33
CA GLN A 602 4.26 25.18 26.58
C GLN A 602 4.46 23.84 25.87
N ALA A 603 5.54 23.70 25.11
CA ALA A 603 5.93 22.45 24.48
C ALA A 603 6.58 21.51 25.51
N TYR A 604 6.16 20.25 25.49
CA TYR A 604 6.73 19.20 26.35
C TYR A 604 7.65 18.31 25.52
N GLU A 605 8.96 18.53 25.61
CA GLU A 605 9.96 17.74 24.90
C GLU A 605 11.00 17.16 25.88
N ASN A 606 11.33 15.88 25.71
CA ASN A 606 12.37 15.18 26.48
C ASN A 606 12.25 15.28 28.01
N GLY A 607 11.02 15.38 28.53
CA GLY A 607 10.76 15.45 29.97
C GLY A 607 10.86 16.84 30.59
N THR A 608 10.97 17.90 29.79
CA THR A 608 11.04 19.30 30.22
C THR A 608 10.09 20.19 29.44
N TYR A 609 9.45 21.13 30.13
CA TYR A 609 8.61 22.17 29.49
C TYR A 609 9.50 23.28 28.93
N SER A 610 9.24 23.72 27.70
CA SER A 610 9.89 24.87 27.06
C SER A 610 8.90 26.03 26.89
N ASP A 611 9.43 27.23 26.62
CA ASP A 611 8.63 28.45 26.36
C ASP A 611 8.04 28.48 24.92
N CYS A 612 8.24 27.41 24.14
CA CYS A 612 7.64 27.28 22.81
C CYS A 612 6.19 26.81 22.96
N SER A 613 5.30 27.17 22.03
CA SER A 613 3.97 26.57 21.98
C SER A 613 3.93 25.49 20.89
N LEU A 614 3.46 24.29 21.24
CA LEU A 614 3.41 23.14 20.32
C LEU A 614 2.10 22.35 20.49
N ILE A 615 1.28 22.32 19.45
CA ILE A 615 0.13 21.42 19.37
C ILE A 615 0.52 20.30 18.41
N GLU A 616 0.53 19.06 18.87
CA GLU A 616 0.86 17.89 18.05
C GLU A 616 0.00 16.69 18.43
N ALA A 617 -0.28 15.83 17.46
CA ALA A 617 -1.09 14.63 17.60
C ALA A 617 -0.68 13.73 18.79
N SER A 618 0.63 13.63 19.07
CA SER A 618 1.19 12.81 20.17
C SER A 618 0.71 13.21 21.56
N ASN A 619 0.45 14.51 21.76
CA ASN A 619 0.06 15.08 23.04
C ASN A 619 -1.40 15.57 23.04
N TYR A 620 -1.97 15.84 21.87
CA TYR A 620 -3.31 16.40 21.68
C TYR A 620 -4.13 15.52 20.72
N PRO A 621 -4.88 14.53 21.24
CA PRO A 621 -5.69 13.63 20.41
C PRO A 621 -6.73 14.33 19.54
N VAL A 622 -7.13 15.56 19.90
CA VAL A 622 -8.11 16.36 19.15
C VAL A 622 -7.57 16.91 17.82
N VAL A 623 -6.26 16.87 17.59
CA VAL A 623 -5.66 17.24 16.29
C VAL A 623 -5.23 16.02 15.46
N ARG A 624 -5.72 14.83 15.83
CA ARG A 624 -5.60 13.60 15.05
C ARG A 624 -6.76 13.50 14.06
N ASP A 625 -6.49 12.95 12.88
CA ASP A 625 -7.49 12.69 11.85
C ASP A 625 -8.47 13.86 11.63
N LEU A 626 -7.93 15.06 11.44
CA LEU A 626 -8.76 16.23 11.19
C LEU A 626 -9.34 16.15 9.78
N GLU A 627 -10.66 16.31 9.68
CA GLU A 627 -11.38 16.30 8.41
C GLU A 627 -10.93 17.44 7.49
N PRO A 628 -11.05 17.30 6.16
CA PRO A 628 -10.81 18.39 5.24
C PRO A 628 -11.68 19.61 5.58
N GLY A 629 -11.07 20.79 5.66
CA GLY A 629 -11.78 22.00 6.05
C GLY A 629 -10.87 23.20 6.31
N ASN A 630 -11.51 24.33 6.62
CA ASN A 630 -10.83 25.56 7.00
C ASN A 630 -10.58 25.60 8.51
N TYR A 631 -9.32 25.79 8.87
CA TYR A 631 -8.87 25.88 10.25
C TYR A 631 -8.17 27.20 10.50
N PHE A 632 -8.18 27.63 11.75
CA PHE A 632 -7.64 28.92 12.16
C PHE A 632 -6.71 28.76 13.36
N VAL A 633 -5.53 29.35 13.26
CA VAL A 633 -4.54 29.44 14.32
C VAL A 633 -4.53 30.86 14.83
N ARG A 634 -4.73 31.04 16.13
CA ARG A 634 -4.50 32.32 16.81
C ARG A 634 -3.23 32.22 17.63
N VAL A 635 -2.33 33.19 17.44
CA VAL A 635 -1.09 33.31 18.20
C VAL A 635 -1.14 34.60 19.04
N PHE A 636 -0.78 34.52 20.32
CA PHE A 636 -0.63 35.71 21.16
C PHE A 636 0.47 35.50 22.21
N GLY A 637 0.97 36.58 22.81
CA GLY A 637 1.98 36.48 23.87
C GLY A 637 1.39 36.05 25.21
N TYR A 638 2.03 35.09 25.89
CA TYR A 638 1.64 34.69 27.25
C TYR A 638 1.74 35.87 28.24
N PHE A 639 2.78 36.70 28.08
CA PHE A 639 2.93 37.97 28.78
C PHE A 639 2.45 39.15 27.92
N PRO A 640 1.30 39.79 28.25
CA PRO A 640 0.67 40.81 27.40
C PRO A 640 1.43 42.15 27.33
N GLU A 641 2.57 42.28 28.03
CA GLU A 641 3.39 43.49 28.04
C GLU A 641 4.64 43.39 27.14
N GLN A 642 4.84 42.26 26.45
CA GLN A 642 6.02 42.03 25.62
C GLN A 642 5.68 42.10 24.12
N SER A 643 6.62 42.66 23.35
CA SER A 643 6.60 42.60 21.90
C SER A 643 7.81 41.83 21.40
N PHE A 644 7.60 40.93 20.44
CA PHE A 644 8.60 40.02 19.95
C PHE A 644 8.20 39.44 18.59
N ASN A 645 9.18 38.89 17.87
CA ASN A 645 8.94 38.18 16.62
C ASN A 645 8.89 36.68 16.89
N TYR A 646 8.12 35.95 16.09
CA TYR A 646 8.04 34.50 16.10
C TYR A 646 7.93 33.95 14.67
N THR A 647 8.07 32.64 14.55
CA THR A 647 7.78 31.90 13.32
C THR A 647 6.79 30.81 13.67
N LEU A 648 5.70 30.72 12.91
CA LEU A 648 4.67 29.70 13.00
C LEU A 648 4.90 28.67 11.88
N LEU A 649 4.87 27.39 12.25
CA LEU A 649 4.80 26.26 11.33
C LEU A 649 3.49 25.54 11.57
N VAL A 650 2.70 25.36 10.52
CA VAL A 650 1.62 24.38 10.48
C VAL A 650 2.11 23.29 9.55
N SER A 651 2.25 22.07 10.02
CA SER A 651 2.65 20.89 9.24
C SER A 651 1.61 19.79 9.39
N LYS A 652 1.48 18.95 8.37
CA LYS A 652 0.55 17.80 8.37
C LYS A 652 1.30 16.49 8.12
N ASN A 653 0.80 15.41 8.69
CA ASN A 653 1.12 14.05 8.25
C ASN A 653 -0.17 13.43 7.70
N VAL A 654 -0.09 12.84 6.50
CA VAL A 654 -1.25 12.32 5.78
C VAL A 654 -1.14 10.81 5.75
N CYS A 655 -2.26 10.14 6.03
CA CYS A 655 -2.34 8.69 5.92
C CYS A 655 -2.25 8.24 4.45
N GLY A 656 -1.25 7.44 4.08
CA GLY A 656 -1.05 6.93 2.71
C GLY A 656 -0.05 7.73 1.86
N ASP A 657 0.86 8.50 2.47
CA ASP A 657 1.82 9.37 1.78
C ASP A 657 3.20 8.71 1.51
N GLY A 658 3.33 7.42 1.83
CA GLY A 658 4.56 6.64 1.72
C GLY A 658 5.51 6.76 2.91
N ARG A 659 5.14 7.50 3.97
CA ARG A 659 5.96 7.72 5.17
C ARG A 659 5.13 7.66 6.47
N LYS A 660 5.40 6.66 7.31
CA LYS A 660 4.94 6.63 8.71
C LYS A 660 5.46 7.84 9.51
N GLY A 661 4.57 8.76 9.89
CA GLY A 661 4.90 10.02 10.59
C GLY A 661 4.09 10.24 11.88
N GLY A 662 4.61 11.06 12.81
CA GLY A 662 3.88 11.41 14.04
C GLY A 662 3.57 10.19 14.94
N ILE A 663 2.28 9.89 15.14
CA ILE A 663 1.79 8.74 15.94
C ILE A 663 1.01 7.72 15.11
N GLU A 664 1.14 7.79 13.79
CA GLU A 664 0.63 6.78 12.88
C GLU A 664 1.33 5.45 13.15
N GLU A 665 0.57 4.35 13.12
CA GLU A 665 1.10 3.00 13.31
C GLU A 665 1.40 2.32 11.95
N CYS A 666 0.77 2.79 10.88
CA CYS A 666 0.90 2.40 9.48
C CYS A 666 0.59 3.61 8.60
N ASP A 667 0.78 3.49 7.27
CA ASP A 667 0.70 4.60 6.32
C ASP A 667 -0.18 4.18 5.12
N GLY A 668 -1.45 3.90 5.44
CA GLY A 668 -2.40 3.29 4.51
C GLY A 668 -2.13 1.81 4.20
N GLY A 669 -2.95 1.24 3.31
CA GLY A 669 -2.89 -0.17 2.92
C GLY A 669 -3.90 -1.08 3.65
N PRO A 670 -4.03 -2.35 3.23
CA PRO A 670 -5.06 -3.27 3.74
C PRO A 670 -4.98 -3.58 5.24
N ASP A 671 -3.80 -3.42 5.84
CA ASP A 671 -3.54 -3.65 7.27
C ASP A 671 -3.66 -2.37 8.13
N CYS A 672 -4.14 -1.28 7.52
CA CYS A 672 -4.24 0.03 8.13
C CYS A 672 -5.70 0.49 8.17
N THR A 673 -6.17 0.99 9.32
CA THR A 673 -7.50 1.64 9.36
C THR A 673 -7.46 2.98 8.63
N SER A 674 -8.64 3.54 8.31
CA SER A 674 -8.76 4.91 7.77
C SER A 674 -8.12 6.00 8.64
N ASP A 675 -7.85 5.66 9.90
CA ASP A 675 -7.32 6.57 10.92
C ASP A 675 -5.83 6.26 11.21
N CYS A 676 -5.16 5.55 10.30
CA CYS A 676 -3.73 5.22 10.33
C CYS A 676 -3.25 4.46 11.60
N ASN A 677 -4.14 3.64 12.17
CA ASN A 677 -3.78 2.66 13.21
C ASN A 677 -3.60 1.29 12.57
N LEU A 678 -2.67 0.49 13.10
CA LEU A 678 -2.53 -0.90 12.67
C LEU A 678 -3.83 -1.61 13.04
N ILE A 679 -4.41 -2.29 12.07
CA ILE A 679 -5.53 -3.19 12.35
C ILE A 679 -4.97 -4.25 13.30
N THR A 680 -5.41 -4.21 14.55
CA THR A 680 -4.94 -5.14 15.58
C THR A 680 -5.56 -6.50 15.29
N VAL A 681 -4.79 -7.39 14.65
CA VAL A 681 -5.19 -8.78 14.42
C VAL A 681 -4.85 -9.58 15.67
N CYS A 682 -5.87 -10.09 16.35
CA CYS A 682 -5.72 -11.12 17.36
C CYS A 682 -6.59 -12.31 16.98
N GLY A 683 -5.97 -13.47 16.74
CA GLY A 683 -6.55 -14.76 17.09
C GLY A 683 -7.24 -15.62 16.03
N ASP A 684 -7.64 -15.12 14.85
CA ASP A 684 -8.32 -15.98 13.85
C ASP A 684 -8.37 -15.47 12.39
N GLU A 685 -7.60 -14.44 12.03
CA GLU A 685 -7.55 -13.88 10.66
C GLU A 685 -8.91 -13.39 10.08
N VAL A 686 -9.96 -13.19 10.88
CA VAL A 686 -11.24 -12.61 10.41
C VAL A 686 -11.43 -11.15 10.90
N ARG A 687 -11.88 -10.26 10.00
CA ARG A 687 -12.22 -8.85 10.30
C ARG A 687 -13.61 -8.77 10.95
N GLU A 688 -13.69 -8.60 12.27
CA GLU A 688 -14.92 -8.22 12.97
C GLU A 688 -14.75 -6.90 13.75
N GLY A 689 -15.62 -5.93 13.49
CA GLY A 689 -15.43 -4.51 13.87
C GLY A 689 -15.58 -4.14 15.35
N ASN A 690 -15.58 -5.08 16.31
CA ASN A 690 -16.05 -4.79 17.67
C ASN A 690 -15.49 -5.64 18.84
N GLU A 691 -14.42 -6.43 18.70
CA GLU A 691 -13.93 -7.21 19.85
C GLU A 691 -13.07 -6.41 20.85
N GLN A 692 -13.47 -6.48 22.12
CA GLN A 692 -12.85 -5.79 23.24
C GLN A 692 -12.14 -6.84 24.10
N CYS A 693 -10.80 -6.75 24.23
CA CYS A 693 -9.97 -7.74 24.90
C CYS A 693 -10.51 -8.12 26.30
N ASP A 694 -10.76 -9.42 26.52
CA ASP A 694 -10.97 -9.98 27.85
C ASP A 694 -9.60 -10.01 28.60
N PRO A 695 -9.52 -9.53 29.86
CA PRO A 695 -8.28 -9.56 30.64
C PRO A 695 -7.75 -10.95 31.04
N SER A 696 -8.28 -12.05 30.51
CA SER A 696 -7.91 -13.42 30.89
C SER A 696 -6.81 -14.08 30.03
N ASP A 697 -6.39 -13.50 28.92
CA ASP A 697 -5.39 -14.10 27.99
C ASP A 697 -3.92 -13.65 28.22
N VAL A 698 -3.47 -13.60 29.48
CA VAL A 698 -2.13 -13.09 29.85
C VAL A 698 -1.01 -14.15 29.74
N VAL A 699 -1.16 -15.26 28.99
CA VAL A 699 -0.16 -16.35 29.05
C VAL A 699 0.23 -16.96 27.70
N THR A 700 0.43 -16.16 26.63
CA THR A 700 1.38 -16.53 25.55
C THR A 700 1.61 -15.36 24.58
N CYS A 701 2.44 -14.40 24.98
CA CYS A 701 3.09 -13.50 24.01
C CYS A 701 4.57 -13.42 24.38
N GLY A 702 5.31 -14.34 23.79
CA GLY A 702 6.74 -14.48 23.99
C GLY A 702 7.27 -15.54 23.03
N LEU A 703 7.39 -15.15 21.75
CA LEU A 703 8.42 -15.55 20.76
C LEU A 703 7.97 -15.04 19.37
N THR A 704 8.74 -14.09 18.82
CA THR A 704 8.88 -13.69 17.40
C THR A 704 7.78 -14.07 16.38
N CYS A 705 6.93 -13.12 16.00
CA CYS A 705 6.24 -13.12 14.71
C CYS A 705 7.25 -12.80 13.60
N ASN A 706 7.85 -13.83 13.01
CA ASN A 706 8.35 -13.79 11.64
C ASN A 706 8.69 -15.22 11.23
N THR A 707 7.65 -15.93 10.81
CA THR A 707 7.62 -17.01 9.80
C THR A 707 6.16 -17.43 9.74
N VAL A 708 5.42 -16.92 8.77
CA VAL A 708 4.14 -17.53 8.38
C VAL A 708 4.50 -18.92 7.89
N ARG A 709 4.12 -19.95 8.63
CA ARG A 709 4.14 -21.32 8.12
C ARG A 709 2.82 -21.54 7.39
N PRO A 710 2.82 -22.24 6.25
CA PRO A 710 1.59 -22.48 5.51
C PRO A 710 0.58 -23.23 6.40
N PRO A 711 -0.72 -22.90 6.36
CA PRO A 711 -1.74 -23.68 7.04
C PRO A 711 -1.77 -25.10 6.46
N GLU A 712 -2.14 -26.08 7.28
CA GLU A 712 -2.34 -27.46 6.83
C GLU A 712 -3.47 -27.50 5.77
N THR A 713 -3.13 -27.82 4.53
CA THR A 713 -4.06 -27.75 3.39
C THR A 713 -4.69 -29.10 3.03
N ASP A 714 -4.13 -30.22 3.50
CA ASP A 714 -4.66 -31.56 3.27
C ASP A 714 -4.81 -32.36 4.57
N CYS A 715 -5.90 -32.13 5.28
CA CYS A 715 -6.21 -32.74 6.59
C CYS A 715 -6.52 -34.25 6.57
N GLN A 716 -6.01 -35.01 5.60
CA GLN A 716 -6.25 -36.45 5.42
C GLN A 716 -4.99 -37.26 5.09
N ASP A 717 -3.86 -36.62 4.82
CA ASP A 717 -2.67 -37.28 4.25
C ASP A 717 -1.69 -37.83 5.30
N LEU A 718 -1.93 -37.52 6.58
CA LEU A 718 -1.12 -37.91 7.75
C LEU A 718 0.28 -37.28 7.78
N PHE A 719 0.47 -36.16 7.07
CA PHE A 719 1.69 -35.35 7.09
C PHE A 719 1.50 -34.05 7.88
N ASP A 720 2.63 -33.47 8.29
CA ASP A 720 2.70 -32.16 8.93
C ASP A 720 3.20 -31.17 7.86
N ASN A 721 2.28 -30.76 6.98
CA ASN A 721 2.55 -29.84 5.89
C ASN A 721 2.66 -28.39 6.39
N SER A 722 2.09 -28.08 7.56
CA SER A 722 2.28 -26.81 8.28
C SER A 722 3.63 -26.73 9.01
N GLY A 723 4.27 -27.87 9.27
CA GLY A 723 5.56 -27.98 9.94
C GLY A 723 5.52 -27.55 11.42
N ASN A 724 4.36 -27.57 12.07
CA ASN A 724 4.19 -27.15 13.46
C ASN A 724 4.35 -28.30 14.48
N GLY A 725 4.53 -29.53 13.99
CA GLY A 725 4.73 -30.74 14.77
C GLY A 725 3.44 -31.49 15.14
N LEU A 726 2.28 -31.06 14.62
CA LEU A 726 0.98 -31.73 14.75
C LEU A 726 0.49 -32.13 13.35
N THR A 727 -0.09 -33.33 13.22
CA THR A 727 -0.56 -33.85 11.93
C THR A 727 -2.09 -33.86 11.87
N ASP A 728 -2.67 -33.36 10.78
CA ASP A 728 -4.11 -33.38 10.49
C ASP A 728 -4.99 -33.01 11.70
N CYS A 729 -5.93 -33.89 12.09
CA CYS A 729 -6.89 -33.68 13.16
C CYS A 729 -6.29 -33.58 14.57
N GLU A 730 -4.97 -33.78 14.74
CA GLU A 730 -4.27 -33.44 15.97
C GLU A 730 -4.07 -31.92 16.11
N ASP A 731 -4.05 -31.18 14.99
CA ASP A 731 -3.85 -29.74 14.92
C ASP A 731 -5.12 -28.95 15.29
N PRO A 732 -5.18 -28.29 16.47
CA PRO A 732 -6.33 -27.53 16.91
C PRO A 732 -6.55 -26.21 16.16
N ASP A 733 -5.51 -25.69 15.53
CA ASP A 733 -5.49 -24.37 14.92
C ASP A 733 -5.96 -24.45 13.46
N ASP A 734 -5.53 -25.47 12.72
CA ASP A 734 -5.84 -25.66 11.29
C ASP A 734 -7.00 -26.66 11.04
N CYS A 735 -6.74 -27.96 11.22
CA CYS A 735 -7.61 -29.02 10.69
C CYS A 735 -8.72 -29.48 11.65
N ARG A 736 -8.51 -29.45 12.97
CA ARG A 736 -9.45 -30.06 13.94
C ARG A 736 -10.83 -29.42 13.95
N LYS A 737 -10.95 -28.16 13.51
CA LYS A 737 -12.22 -27.45 13.40
C LYS A 737 -13.00 -27.83 12.14
N LEU A 738 -12.38 -28.53 11.19
CA LEU A 738 -13.00 -28.88 9.91
C LEU A 738 -13.92 -30.11 10.02
N PRO A 739 -14.95 -30.22 9.16
CA PRO A 739 -15.88 -31.35 9.17
C PRO A 739 -15.20 -32.72 9.03
N VAL A 740 -14.06 -32.78 8.33
CA VAL A 740 -13.28 -34.02 8.13
C VAL A 740 -12.71 -34.59 9.43
N CYS A 741 -12.50 -33.76 10.45
CA CYS A 741 -12.00 -34.16 11.76
C CYS A 741 -13.10 -34.36 12.80
N THR A 742 -14.38 -34.20 12.40
CA THR A 742 -15.50 -34.48 13.30
C THR A 742 -15.68 -36.00 13.47
N PRO A 743 -15.66 -36.55 14.70
CA PRO A 743 -15.74 -37.99 14.92
C PRO A 743 -16.99 -38.65 14.34
N GLY A 744 -16.79 -39.72 13.59
CA GLY A 744 -17.82 -40.56 12.99
C GLY A 744 -18.30 -41.71 13.87
N ALA A 745 -19.02 -42.64 13.24
CA ALA A 745 -19.59 -43.81 13.92
C ALA A 745 -18.78 -45.10 13.75
N GLY A 746 -17.71 -45.10 12.95
CA GLY A 746 -16.89 -46.26 12.63
C GLY A 746 -15.98 -46.65 13.78
N ALA A 747 -16.15 -47.86 14.33
CA ALA A 747 -15.31 -48.32 15.45
C ALA A 747 -13.84 -48.54 15.02
N ILE A 748 -12.91 -48.36 15.96
CA ILE A 748 -11.47 -48.63 15.78
C ILE A 748 -11.22 -50.00 15.13
N GLY A 749 -10.42 -50.02 14.06
CA GLY A 749 -10.10 -51.17 13.23
C GLY A 749 -11.16 -51.56 12.19
N GLY A 750 -12.22 -50.76 12.05
CA GLY A 750 -13.18 -50.83 10.94
C GLY A 750 -12.68 -50.13 9.66
N PRO A 751 -13.36 -50.33 8.52
CA PRO A 751 -13.05 -49.65 7.26
C PRO A 751 -13.45 -48.17 7.30
N CYS A 752 -12.74 -47.34 6.54
CA CYS A 752 -13.00 -45.91 6.40
C CYS A 752 -12.52 -45.39 5.06
N THR A 753 -13.03 -44.23 4.68
CA THR A 753 -12.59 -43.47 3.49
C THR A 753 -12.08 -42.08 3.85
N ALA A 754 -12.47 -41.55 5.01
CA ALA A 754 -11.97 -40.31 5.58
C ALA A 754 -11.89 -40.41 7.12
N PRO A 755 -11.11 -39.56 7.80
CA PRO A 755 -11.07 -39.50 9.27
C PRO A 755 -12.45 -39.35 9.91
N SER A 756 -13.36 -38.56 9.30
CA SER A 756 -14.74 -38.37 9.77
C SER A 756 -15.61 -39.63 9.77
N ASP A 757 -15.18 -40.73 9.15
CA ASP A 757 -15.87 -42.01 9.26
C ASP A 757 -15.61 -42.69 10.62
N CYS A 758 -14.56 -42.28 11.31
CA CYS A 758 -13.99 -42.97 12.45
C CYS A 758 -14.39 -42.35 13.78
N GLN A 759 -14.74 -43.23 14.71
CA GLN A 759 -15.02 -42.84 16.08
C GLN A 759 -13.71 -42.51 16.78
N ALA A 760 -13.64 -41.31 17.34
CA ALA A 760 -12.57 -40.85 18.23
C ALA A 760 -13.17 -40.33 19.53
N THR A 761 -12.48 -40.59 20.64
CA THR A 761 -12.86 -40.15 21.99
C THR A 761 -12.25 -38.81 22.39
N ASN A 762 -11.16 -38.40 21.73
CA ASN A 762 -10.46 -37.14 21.97
C ASN A 762 -10.63 -36.13 20.82
N GLU A 763 -11.58 -36.36 19.91
CA GLU A 763 -11.90 -35.49 18.75
C GLU A 763 -10.76 -35.35 17.72
N ASP A 764 -9.98 -36.43 17.57
CA ASP A 764 -8.79 -36.54 16.73
C ASP A 764 -8.80 -37.84 15.91
N PRO A 765 -9.82 -38.06 15.05
CA PRO A 765 -9.97 -39.31 14.31
C PRO A 765 -8.88 -39.46 13.24
N ILE A 766 -8.52 -40.71 12.95
CA ILE A 766 -7.55 -41.08 11.92
C ILE A 766 -8.18 -42.15 11.02
N CYS A 767 -8.05 -41.97 9.70
CA CYS A 767 -8.29 -43.04 8.74
C CYS A 767 -6.99 -43.43 8.03
N PHE A 768 -6.38 -44.55 8.42
CA PHE A 768 -5.18 -45.00 7.72
C PHE A 768 -5.54 -45.59 6.34
N PRO A 769 -4.78 -45.27 5.27
CA PRO A 769 -5.09 -45.64 3.89
C PRO A 769 -4.73 -47.11 3.54
N TYR A 770 -5.15 -48.09 4.36
CA TYR A 770 -4.90 -49.52 4.13
C TYR A 770 -6.11 -50.23 3.52
N GLY A 771 -6.02 -50.66 2.27
CA GLY A 771 -7.07 -51.48 1.64
C GLY A 771 -8.40 -50.73 1.54
N ASN A 772 -9.36 -51.05 2.42
CA ASN A 772 -10.65 -50.34 2.54
C ASN A 772 -10.65 -49.31 3.70
N GLY A 773 -9.46 -48.82 4.09
CA GLY A 773 -9.22 -47.96 5.24
C GLY A 773 -9.17 -48.70 6.59
N TYR A 774 -8.56 -48.06 7.58
CA TYR A 774 -8.52 -48.53 8.96
C TYR A 774 -8.76 -47.35 9.93
N CYS A 775 -9.88 -47.42 10.66
CA CYS A 775 -10.19 -46.40 11.67
C CYS A 775 -9.28 -46.49 12.89
N SER A 776 -8.74 -45.34 13.30
CA SER A 776 -7.93 -45.14 14.49
C SER A 776 -8.19 -43.75 15.08
N GLU A 777 -7.49 -43.39 16.16
CA GLU A 777 -7.42 -42.04 16.75
C GLU A 777 -6.03 -41.86 17.38
N PHE A 778 -5.59 -40.62 17.56
CA PHE A 778 -4.34 -40.35 18.27
C PHE A 778 -4.49 -40.65 19.76
N CYS A 779 -3.38 -41.03 20.39
CA CYS A 779 -3.38 -41.36 21.81
C CYS A 779 -2.04 -41.08 22.47
N ASN A 780 -2.08 -40.83 23.77
CA ASN A 780 -0.89 -40.66 24.56
C ASN A 780 -0.38 -42.02 25.07
N LEU A 781 0.85 -42.41 24.71
CA LEU A 781 1.44 -43.70 25.08
C LEU A 781 1.54 -43.91 26.60
N GLN A 782 1.64 -42.82 27.38
CA GLN A 782 1.74 -42.90 28.83
C GLN A 782 0.38 -43.04 29.51
N MET A 783 -0.68 -42.49 28.90
CA MET A 783 -2.02 -42.50 29.48
C MET A 783 -2.89 -43.66 28.95
N ASN A 784 -2.59 -44.15 27.74
CA ASN A 784 -3.39 -45.14 27.03
C ASN A 784 -4.88 -44.79 27.08
N ASP A 785 -5.19 -43.60 26.59
CA ASP A 785 -6.50 -42.95 26.50
C ASP A 785 -7.38 -43.48 25.37
N CYS A 786 -6.98 -44.58 24.74
CA CYS A 786 -7.79 -45.25 23.72
C CYS A 786 -9.15 -45.77 24.23
N PRO A 787 -10.15 -45.85 23.32
CA PRO A 787 -11.46 -46.38 23.62
C PRO A 787 -11.42 -47.86 24.00
N THR A 788 -12.48 -48.31 24.67
CA THR A 788 -12.55 -49.67 25.21
C THR A 788 -12.43 -50.72 24.11
N GLY A 789 -11.40 -51.55 24.19
CA GLY A 789 -11.09 -52.58 23.18
C GLY A 789 -9.99 -52.18 22.19
N ALA A 790 -9.37 -51.01 22.36
CA ALA A 790 -8.16 -50.60 21.67
C ALA A 790 -6.98 -50.44 22.65
N VAL A 791 -5.76 -50.42 22.10
CA VAL A 791 -4.50 -50.20 22.83
C VAL A 791 -3.70 -49.14 22.09
N CYS A 792 -3.15 -48.19 22.84
CA CYS A 792 -2.30 -47.14 22.31
C CYS A 792 -0.92 -47.71 21.97
N ILE A 793 -0.53 -47.60 20.70
CA ILE A 793 0.78 -48.08 20.25
C ILE A 793 1.46 -47.04 19.38
N ASN A 794 2.78 -46.96 19.48
CA ASN A 794 3.59 -46.19 18.55
C ASN A 794 4.23 -47.14 17.55
N TYR A 795 3.40 -47.58 16.60
CA TYR A 795 3.85 -48.42 15.50
C TYR A 795 4.55 -47.58 14.40
N TRP A 796 4.18 -46.31 14.28
CA TRP A 796 4.56 -45.42 13.16
C TRP A 796 5.76 -44.51 13.44
N GLY A 797 6.28 -44.48 14.67
CA GLY A 797 7.48 -43.73 15.02
C GLY A 797 7.26 -42.27 15.40
N PHE A 798 6.06 -41.90 15.87
CA PHE A 798 5.76 -40.54 16.34
C PHE A 798 6.74 -40.10 17.45
N GLU A 799 7.21 -38.86 17.39
CA GLU A 799 8.03 -38.25 18.44
C GLU A 799 7.16 -37.82 19.64
N SER A 800 7.76 -37.38 20.75
CA SER A 800 7.04 -36.75 21.88
C SER A 800 6.03 -37.59 22.70
N GLY A 801 6.01 -38.93 22.54
CA GLY A 801 5.20 -39.81 23.40
C GLY A 801 3.75 -40.02 22.92
N ALA A 802 3.44 -39.60 21.70
CA ALA A 802 2.20 -39.89 20.99
C ALA A 802 2.20 -41.30 20.36
N GLY A 803 1.01 -41.81 20.09
CA GLY A 803 0.72 -43.11 19.49
C GLY A 803 -0.63 -43.09 18.77
N SER A 804 -1.01 -44.24 18.25
CA SER A 804 -2.31 -44.46 17.59
C SER A 804 -3.08 -45.60 18.26
N CYS A 805 -4.40 -45.46 18.34
CA CYS A 805 -5.27 -46.47 18.93
C CYS A 805 -5.52 -47.63 17.97
N MET A 806 -5.02 -48.81 18.34
CA MET A 806 -5.14 -50.01 17.53
C MET A 806 -6.05 -51.03 18.22
N LYS A 807 -6.92 -51.68 17.45
CA LYS A 807 -7.88 -52.65 17.98
C LYS A 807 -7.15 -53.80 18.68
N ALA A 808 -7.49 -54.08 19.93
CA ALA A 808 -6.87 -55.15 20.69
C ALA A 808 -7.26 -56.53 20.14
N CYS A 809 -6.34 -57.49 20.20
CA CYS A 809 -6.62 -58.87 19.80
C CYS A 809 -5.81 -59.89 20.61
N THR A 810 -6.33 -61.11 20.67
CA THR A 810 -5.62 -62.30 21.15
C THR A 810 -5.53 -63.39 20.08
N THR A 811 -6.41 -63.32 19.07
CA THR A 811 -6.41 -64.22 17.92
C THR A 811 -6.71 -63.45 16.63
N VAL A 812 -6.26 -63.97 15.48
CA VAL A 812 -6.51 -63.35 14.15
C VAL A 812 -8.00 -63.21 13.81
N ALA A 813 -8.87 -64.03 14.41
CA ALA A 813 -10.31 -63.98 14.16
C ALA A 813 -10.99 -62.72 14.74
N GLU A 814 -10.30 -61.97 15.60
CA GLU A 814 -10.78 -60.73 16.20
C GLU A 814 -10.47 -59.49 15.34
N CYS A 815 -9.59 -59.65 14.34
CA CYS A 815 -9.17 -58.59 13.42
C CYS A 815 -10.04 -58.53 12.16
N GLY A 816 -10.08 -57.35 11.52
CA GLY A 816 -10.83 -57.10 10.30
C GLY A 816 -10.26 -57.83 9.08
N PRO A 817 -11.01 -57.86 7.95
CA PRO A 817 -10.52 -58.46 6.71
C PRO A 817 -9.20 -57.82 6.27
N GLY A 818 -8.18 -58.65 6.02
CA GLY A 818 -6.84 -58.19 5.62
C GLY A 818 -5.85 -57.96 6.76
N GLN A 819 -6.29 -58.01 8.03
CA GLN A 819 -5.44 -57.76 9.20
C GLN A 819 -4.98 -59.06 9.89
N PHE A 820 -3.89 -59.00 10.65
CA PHE A 820 -3.45 -60.06 11.55
C PHE A 820 -3.20 -59.57 12.98
N CYS A 821 -3.24 -60.50 13.94
CA CYS A 821 -3.00 -60.17 15.34
C CYS A 821 -1.49 -60.10 15.63
N ALA A 822 -0.94 -58.89 15.68
CA ALA A 822 0.46 -58.60 15.96
C ALA A 822 0.69 -58.48 17.47
N GLY A 823 0.91 -59.61 18.13
CA GLY A 823 1.08 -59.66 19.59
C GLY A 823 -0.24 -59.49 20.32
N ASN A 824 -0.66 -58.24 20.57
CA ASN A 824 -1.89 -57.89 21.29
C ASN A 824 -2.77 -56.85 20.59
N PHE A 825 -2.46 -56.47 19.35
CA PHE A 825 -3.25 -55.53 18.54
C PHE A 825 -3.37 -56.01 17.09
N CYS A 826 -4.45 -55.61 16.42
CA CYS A 826 -4.68 -55.88 15.01
C CYS A 826 -3.84 -54.91 14.18
N ALA A 827 -2.99 -55.45 13.32
CA ALA A 827 -2.21 -54.71 12.34
C ALA A 827 -2.66 -55.10 10.93
N PRO A 828 -2.61 -54.18 9.95
CA PRO A 828 -2.78 -54.51 8.54
C PRO A 828 -1.74 -55.52 8.05
#